data_AF-A0A7V4U080-F1
#
_entry.id   AF-A0A7V4U080-F1
#
_cell.length_a   1.000
_cell.length_b   1.000
_cell.length_c   1.000
_cell.angle_alpha   90.00
_cell.angle_beta   90.00
_cell.angle_gamma   90.00
#
_symmetry.space_group_name_H-M   'P 1'
#
loop_
_entity.id
_entity.type
_entity.pdbx_description
1 polymer ?
#
loop_
_entity_poly.entity_id
_entity_poly.type
_entity_poly.pdbx_seq_one_letter_code
_entity_poly.pdbx_strand_id
1 'polypeptide(L)'
;MMKSINISYFLLIAANLFFVSNVNAQIQGLSGWNIYLDPGHSQKENMGIYNYSEAEKNLGVGLALRQMLLSETDIDTAYICRTNDQQYVSLSQRTDQANSLGAAWYHSIHSDAGSADRNSTLLLWGQYYNGDEKNPKGGKALSDIMINLLTNGMRISTRGSIGDCSFYTWSDYCATSGGPYLHVNRTTNMPSELSEAGYHTNPTQNTLNMNADWKRLEARTMFWSILDLHGIDRPPVRIASGIVKNKEGGKPINGAQITIDGQTYITDTYESLFYKYSNDPDQLSNGFYYIEDVEPVNDSITIIVSAENFYPDTATIAVRDDFFTFKDFYLVSTIPPTIVSTTPVQGDTAFSVLNDITIKFSRPMNEESVDTSLVIEPMFAHKLVWKNSSRELYIRTDSLLFETEYTITIPGHVSDKYGHLLDANGDGAPGDTFQLSFRTGHDQIPPEIIAKYPAENQQQVEREPIISIRYNERIDSASVTEDVFKLERFTDKSIVPVDLLQYDVGDETVINVVPQAGLFADNIYIMRIYPGLKDLLGNEVSDYNSITFRTGEYNFVGSVIDNFEGGTGNWWQPSQSGSTTGHTEDTKMFTATDITNVLTQSTKAMKLDYGWDGNAEQWLIREYLSGGAPRSVQFDKNNILQVYVFGDGSGNQFRFAVDDRLPATSGSYHEVSPWITIDWIGWKLVSWDMVNDGTGEWLGDGNLDGTLRIDSFQLTHVAGASLTGTIYFDDLRVVKKEAVPVAITEKDQSVPVQYELSQNFPNPFNPVTQIRFALPKREQVQIDVYNILGEHVRTLVNEVRNAGRYSIRFDGTHLPSGVYIYTMRAGAYHQTGKMILTK
;
A
#
# COMPACT_ATOMS: atom_id res chain seq x y z
N MET A 1 -44.18 -13.43 28.20
CA MET A 1 -45.38 -14.27 28.03
C MET A 1 -45.16 -15.09 26.77
N MET A 2 -44.77 -16.36 26.93
CA MET A 2 -44.41 -17.27 25.84
C MET A 2 -45.63 -17.56 24.95
N LYS A 3 -45.48 -17.42 23.63
CA LYS A 3 -46.31 -18.13 22.65
C LYS A 3 -45.41 -18.75 21.59
N SER A 4 -45.35 -20.07 21.68
CA SER A 4 -44.93 -21.00 20.66
C SER A 4 -45.79 -20.87 19.41
N ILE A 5 -45.16 -20.84 18.23
CA ILE A 5 -45.83 -21.12 16.96
C ILE A 5 -44.98 -22.12 16.17
N ASN A 6 -45.66 -23.18 15.75
CA ASN A 6 -45.20 -24.37 15.06
C ASN A 6 -44.46 -24.07 13.75
N ILE A 7 -43.36 -24.78 13.57
CA ILE A 7 -42.73 -25.03 12.26
C ILE A 7 -43.49 -26.19 11.63
N SER A 8 -44.10 -25.98 10.46
CA SER A 8 -44.70 -27.05 9.66
C SER A 8 -44.61 -26.71 8.17
N TYR A 9 -43.79 -27.51 7.48
CA TYR A 9 -43.92 -27.98 6.10
C TYR A 9 -44.46 -27.00 5.05
N PHE A 10 -43.56 -26.46 4.22
CA PHE A 10 -43.86 -26.13 2.84
C PHE A 10 -43.29 -27.22 1.92
N LEU A 11 -44.15 -28.19 1.57
CA LEU A 11 -44.04 -28.94 0.32
C LEU A 11 -44.57 -28.01 -0.78
N LEU A 12 -43.72 -27.51 -1.67
CA LEU A 12 -44.17 -26.89 -2.91
C LEU A 12 -44.21 -27.94 -4.03
N ILE A 13 -45.37 -27.96 -4.67
CA ILE A 13 -45.81 -28.88 -5.71
C ILE A 13 -44.94 -28.73 -6.96
N ALA A 14 -44.29 -29.81 -7.37
CA ALA A 14 -43.69 -29.94 -8.69
C ALA A 14 -44.79 -29.95 -9.75
N ALA A 15 -45.06 -28.80 -10.37
CA ALA A 15 -45.85 -28.71 -11.58
C ALA A 15 -45.01 -29.29 -12.73
N ASN A 16 -45.33 -30.52 -13.13
CA ASN A 16 -44.86 -31.11 -14.38
C ASN A 16 -45.45 -30.33 -15.56
N LEU A 17 -44.77 -29.26 -15.98
CA LEU A 17 -44.90 -28.72 -17.32
C LEU A 17 -44.11 -29.64 -18.25
N PHE A 18 -44.84 -30.49 -18.97
CA PHE A 18 -44.32 -31.19 -20.13
C PHE A 18 -43.89 -30.13 -21.16
N PHE A 19 -42.60 -29.80 -21.18
CA PHE A 19 -41.99 -29.23 -22.37
C PHE A 19 -42.06 -30.28 -23.45
N VAL A 20 -42.78 -29.97 -24.53
CA VAL A 20 -42.63 -30.67 -25.80
C VAL A 20 -41.19 -30.38 -26.24
N SER A 21 -40.28 -31.32 -26.00
CA SER A 21 -38.93 -31.22 -26.53
C SER A 21 -39.03 -31.28 -28.05
N ASN A 22 -38.71 -30.16 -28.71
CA ASN A 22 -38.19 -30.25 -30.06
C ASN A 22 -36.94 -31.11 -29.95
N VAL A 23 -37.03 -32.36 -30.41
CA VAL A 23 -35.88 -33.25 -30.47
C VAL A 23 -34.96 -32.65 -31.53
N ASN A 24 -34.02 -31.81 -31.10
CA ASN A 24 -32.92 -31.38 -31.96
C ASN A 24 -32.21 -32.65 -32.43
N ALA A 25 -31.93 -32.73 -33.73
CA ALA A 25 -31.21 -33.86 -34.28
C ALA A 25 -29.84 -33.96 -33.58
N GLN A 26 -29.49 -35.16 -33.14
CA GLN A 26 -28.21 -35.45 -32.51
C GLN A 26 -27.06 -35.04 -33.45
N ILE A 27 -26.08 -34.27 -32.93
CA ILE A 27 -24.88 -33.86 -33.68
C ILE A 27 -24.09 -35.11 -34.06
N GLN A 28 -23.75 -35.24 -35.34
CA GLN A 28 -23.05 -36.40 -35.89
C GLN A 28 -21.55 -36.11 -36.07
N GLY A 29 -20.71 -37.15 -36.03
CA GLY A 29 -19.29 -37.06 -36.36
C GLY A 29 -18.33 -37.46 -35.23
N LEU A 30 -18.86 -37.81 -34.06
CA LEU A 30 -18.09 -38.33 -32.92
C LEU A 30 -18.29 -39.84 -32.71
N SER A 31 -19.14 -40.51 -33.49
CA SER A 31 -19.26 -41.98 -33.45
C SER A 31 -17.91 -42.66 -33.73
N GLY A 32 -17.55 -43.66 -32.93
CA GLY A 32 -16.25 -44.31 -32.95
C GLY A 32 -15.18 -43.63 -32.09
N TRP A 33 -15.51 -42.51 -31.44
CA TRP A 33 -14.60 -41.76 -30.56
C TRP A 33 -15.12 -41.77 -29.12
N ASN A 34 -14.19 -41.74 -28.16
CA ASN A 34 -14.51 -41.64 -26.74
C ASN A 34 -13.46 -40.79 -26.02
N ILE A 35 -13.87 -40.17 -24.92
CA ILE A 35 -13.03 -39.25 -24.16
C ILE A 35 -13.05 -39.60 -22.68
N TYR A 36 -11.91 -39.43 -22.01
CA TYR A 36 -11.79 -39.52 -20.56
C TYR A 36 -11.69 -38.12 -19.96
N LEU A 37 -12.70 -37.75 -19.18
CA LEU A 37 -12.76 -36.48 -18.47
C LEU A 37 -12.21 -36.64 -17.06
N ASP A 38 -11.27 -35.77 -16.71
CA ASP A 38 -10.58 -35.78 -15.43
C ASP A 38 -10.83 -34.45 -14.69
N PRO A 39 -11.94 -34.34 -13.92
CA PRO A 39 -12.11 -33.26 -12.96
C PRO A 39 -11.01 -33.31 -11.91
N GLY A 40 -10.03 -32.41 -12.04
CA GLY A 40 -8.86 -32.32 -11.18
C GLY A 40 -9.20 -32.34 -9.71
N HIS A 41 -8.28 -32.86 -8.90
CA HIS A 41 -8.41 -33.02 -7.44
C HIS A 41 -9.59 -33.93 -7.02
N SER A 42 -9.66 -34.25 -5.74
CA SER A 42 -10.73 -35.04 -5.13
C SER A 42 -11.33 -34.34 -3.92
N GLN A 43 -12.55 -34.71 -3.57
CA GLN A 43 -13.22 -34.21 -2.37
C GLN A 43 -13.19 -32.68 -2.27
N LYS A 44 -12.59 -32.12 -1.21
CA LYS A 44 -12.41 -30.67 -1.01
C LYS A 44 -10.94 -30.25 -1.10
N GLU A 45 -10.12 -31.01 -1.82
CA GLU A 45 -8.72 -30.67 -2.07
C GLU A 45 -8.58 -29.35 -2.83
N ASN A 46 -7.44 -28.70 -2.61
CA ASN A 46 -7.09 -27.37 -3.12
C ASN A 46 -8.18 -26.33 -2.80
N MET A 47 -8.29 -26.04 -1.50
CA MET A 47 -9.29 -25.13 -0.97
C MET A 47 -9.01 -23.70 -1.45
N GLY A 48 -10.01 -23.06 -2.04
CA GLY A 48 -9.97 -21.65 -2.36
C GLY A 48 -10.37 -20.78 -1.17
N ILE A 49 -10.89 -19.59 -1.50
CA ILE A 49 -11.52 -18.70 -0.53
C ILE A 49 -12.99 -19.10 -0.30
N TYR A 50 -13.57 -18.59 0.78
CA TYR A 50 -14.99 -18.82 1.16
C TYR A 50 -15.39 -20.30 1.26
N ASN A 51 -14.48 -21.19 1.67
CA ASN A 51 -14.76 -22.61 1.89
C ASN A 51 -15.30 -23.35 0.64
N TYR A 52 -14.92 -22.89 -0.56
CA TYR A 52 -15.23 -23.55 -1.83
C TYR A 52 -13.93 -23.96 -2.53
N SER A 53 -13.77 -25.26 -2.75
CA SER A 53 -12.54 -25.80 -3.31
C SER A 53 -12.52 -25.84 -4.83
N GLU A 54 -11.33 -25.88 -5.41
CA GLU A 54 -11.15 -26.20 -6.82
C GLU A 54 -11.79 -27.55 -7.18
N ALA A 55 -11.63 -28.56 -6.31
CA ALA A 55 -12.18 -29.89 -6.57
C ALA A 55 -13.71 -29.87 -6.78
N GLU A 56 -14.45 -29.08 -5.99
CA GLU A 56 -15.90 -28.92 -6.15
C GLU A 56 -16.23 -28.23 -7.49
N LYS A 57 -15.48 -27.18 -7.85
CA LYS A 57 -15.62 -26.49 -9.15
C LYS A 57 -15.40 -27.43 -10.32
N ASN A 58 -14.25 -28.12 -10.35
CA ASN A 58 -13.83 -28.95 -11.47
C ASN A 58 -14.83 -30.06 -11.74
N LEU A 59 -15.41 -30.65 -10.68
CA LEU A 59 -16.42 -31.69 -10.83
C LEU A 59 -17.66 -31.20 -11.55
N GLY A 60 -18.19 -30.04 -11.15
CA GLY A 60 -19.38 -29.48 -11.78
C GLY A 60 -19.17 -29.21 -13.26
N VAL A 61 -18.00 -28.68 -13.65
CA VAL A 61 -17.63 -28.48 -15.06
C VAL A 61 -17.56 -29.80 -15.81
N GLY A 62 -16.83 -30.80 -15.28
CA GLY A 62 -16.68 -32.09 -15.93
C GLY A 62 -17.99 -32.87 -16.08
N LEU A 63 -18.88 -32.79 -15.10
CA LEU A 63 -20.22 -33.38 -15.18
C LEU A 63 -21.08 -32.69 -16.25
N ALA A 64 -21.03 -31.35 -16.33
CA ALA A 64 -21.75 -30.59 -17.35
C ALA A 64 -21.23 -30.92 -18.76
N LEU A 65 -19.92 -30.97 -18.96
CA LEU A 65 -19.30 -31.34 -20.24
C LEU A 65 -19.69 -32.77 -20.64
N ARG A 66 -19.60 -33.71 -19.69
CA ARG A 66 -20.02 -35.11 -19.92
C ARG A 66 -21.47 -35.20 -20.37
N GLN A 67 -22.36 -34.45 -19.73
CA GLN A 67 -23.77 -34.42 -20.08
C GLN A 67 -23.98 -33.89 -21.50
N MET A 68 -23.36 -32.77 -21.88
CA MET A 68 -23.47 -32.20 -23.24
C MET A 68 -23.00 -33.20 -24.29
N LEU A 69 -21.84 -33.82 -24.10
CA LEU A 69 -21.31 -34.82 -25.02
C LEU A 69 -22.27 -36.00 -25.21
N LEU A 70 -22.78 -36.59 -24.12
CA LEU A 70 -23.65 -37.77 -24.20
C LEU A 70 -25.08 -37.48 -24.67
N SER A 71 -25.59 -36.27 -24.46
CA SER A 71 -26.98 -35.93 -24.77
C SER A 71 -27.16 -35.21 -26.10
N GLU A 72 -26.14 -34.49 -26.58
CA GLU A 72 -26.24 -33.65 -27.78
C GLU A 72 -25.52 -34.27 -29.00
N THR A 73 -24.64 -35.26 -28.81
CA THR A 73 -23.80 -35.84 -29.88
C THR A 73 -23.91 -37.36 -29.98
N ASP A 74 -23.39 -37.93 -31.08
CA ASP A 74 -23.28 -39.36 -31.36
C ASP A 74 -22.01 -40.03 -30.78
N ILE A 75 -21.30 -39.37 -29.84
CA ILE A 75 -20.11 -39.93 -29.19
C ILE A 75 -20.38 -41.29 -28.54
N ASP A 76 -19.43 -42.23 -28.65
CA ASP A 76 -19.61 -43.57 -28.08
C ASP A 76 -19.73 -43.52 -26.55
N THR A 77 -18.83 -42.78 -25.91
CA THR A 77 -18.79 -42.61 -24.46
C THR A 77 -17.91 -41.42 -24.03
N ALA A 78 -18.34 -40.74 -22.97
CA ALA A 78 -17.52 -39.85 -22.16
C ALA A 78 -17.33 -40.45 -20.76
N TYR A 79 -16.14 -40.98 -20.49
CA TYR A 79 -15.74 -41.48 -19.18
C TYR A 79 -15.44 -40.31 -18.24
N ILE A 80 -15.57 -40.53 -16.93
CA ILE A 80 -15.22 -39.53 -15.91
C ILE A 80 -14.63 -40.22 -14.68
N CYS A 81 -13.55 -39.68 -14.12
CA CYS A 81 -12.84 -40.33 -13.02
C CYS A 81 -13.63 -40.34 -11.70
N ARG A 82 -14.51 -39.35 -11.47
CA ARG A 82 -15.36 -39.23 -10.28
C ARG A 82 -16.68 -38.53 -10.60
N THR A 83 -17.69 -38.78 -9.79
CA THR A 83 -19.09 -38.36 -10.02
C THR A 83 -19.71 -37.57 -8.87
N ASN A 84 -19.03 -37.49 -7.72
CA ASN A 84 -19.44 -36.71 -6.55
C ASN A 84 -18.21 -36.31 -5.72
N ASP A 85 -18.39 -35.34 -4.82
CA ASP A 85 -17.32 -34.79 -3.97
C ASP A 85 -16.97 -35.68 -2.75
N GLN A 86 -17.48 -36.91 -2.66
CA GLN A 86 -17.03 -37.87 -1.63
C GLN A 86 -15.97 -38.83 -2.17
N GLN A 87 -15.94 -39.01 -3.50
CA GLN A 87 -15.02 -39.94 -4.15
C GLN A 87 -13.59 -39.37 -4.17
N TYR A 88 -12.66 -40.18 -3.68
CA TYR A 88 -11.23 -39.95 -3.79
C TYR A 88 -10.65 -40.75 -4.96
N VAL A 89 -9.90 -40.07 -5.83
CA VAL A 89 -9.18 -40.69 -6.95
C VAL A 89 -7.78 -40.08 -7.03
N SER A 90 -6.76 -40.90 -6.81
CA SER A 90 -5.37 -40.47 -6.86
C SER A 90 -4.94 -40.09 -8.28
N LEU A 91 -3.84 -39.35 -8.39
CA LEU A 91 -3.27 -38.94 -9.66
C LEU A 91 -2.93 -40.12 -10.59
N SER A 92 -2.41 -41.22 -10.03
CA SER A 92 -2.10 -42.44 -10.80
C SER A 92 -3.36 -43.21 -11.19
N GLN A 93 -4.36 -43.29 -10.30
CA GLN A 93 -5.63 -43.97 -10.60
C GLN A 93 -6.36 -43.34 -11.80
N ARG A 94 -6.28 -42.01 -11.95
CA ARG A 94 -6.91 -41.31 -13.08
C ARG A 94 -6.36 -41.77 -14.42
N THR A 95 -5.03 -41.86 -14.54
CA THR A 95 -4.37 -42.26 -15.79
C THR A 95 -4.41 -43.76 -16.01
N ASP A 96 -4.29 -44.57 -14.95
CA ASP A 96 -4.46 -46.03 -15.02
C ASP A 96 -5.87 -46.40 -15.53
N GLN A 97 -6.91 -45.72 -15.04
CA GLN A 97 -8.28 -45.92 -15.50
C GLN A 97 -8.42 -45.58 -16.98
N ALA A 98 -7.99 -44.38 -17.41
CA ALA A 98 -8.06 -43.97 -18.81
C ALA A 98 -7.31 -44.92 -19.76
N ASN A 99 -6.11 -45.36 -19.36
CA ASN A 99 -5.31 -46.33 -20.10
C ASN A 99 -6.00 -47.70 -20.18
N SER A 100 -6.56 -48.18 -19.07
CA SER A 100 -7.25 -49.49 -19.02
C SER A 100 -8.53 -49.53 -19.86
N LEU A 101 -9.23 -48.39 -19.96
CA LEU A 101 -10.44 -48.23 -20.76
C LEU A 101 -10.13 -48.03 -22.26
N GLY A 102 -8.87 -47.83 -22.62
CA GLY A 102 -8.47 -47.53 -23.99
C GLY A 102 -9.07 -46.21 -24.49
N ALA A 103 -9.13 -45.18 -23.63
CA ALA A 103 -9.70 -43.90 -24.00
C ALA A 103 -8.98 -43.29 -25.22
N ALA A 104 -9.72 -42.75 -26.18
CA ALA A 104 -9.13 -42.14 -27.37
C ALA A 104 -8.55 -40.75 -27.08
N TRP A 105 -8.97 -40.10 -25.99
CA TRP A 105 -8.50 -38.79 -25.56
C TRP A 105 -8.59 -38.61 -24.04
N TYR A 106 -7.71 -37.78 -23.47
CA TYR A 106 -7.71 -37.43 -22.04
C TYR A 106 -7.77 -35.91 -21.82
N HIS A 107 -8.82 -35.41 -21.19
CA HIS A 107 -8.97 -33.99 -20.86
C HIS A 107 -9.03 -33.77 -19.35
N SER A 108 -8.04 -33.07 -18.80
CA SER A 108 -7.99 -32.69 -17.38
C SER A 108 -8.55 -31.27 -17.18
N ILE A 109 -9.42 -31.11 -16.18
CA ILE A 109 -10.14 -29.86 -15.91
C ILE A 109 -9.72 -29.32 -14.55
N HIS A 110 -9.21 -28.09 -14.54
CA HIS A 110 -8.63 -27.41 -13.38
C HIS A 110 -8.99 -25.92 -13.29
N SER A 111 -8.63 -25.31 -12.16
CA SER A 111 -8.56 -23.86 -12.00
C SER A 111 -7.36 -23.48 -11.13
N ASP A 112 -6.71 -22.36 -11.43
CA ASP A 112 -5.41 -22.01 -10.87
C ASP A 112 -5.53 -21.29 -9.51
N ALA A 113 -4.40 -21.04 -8.84
CA ALA A 113 -4.32 -20.32 -7.59
C ALA A 113 -3.25 -19.22 -7.62
N GLY A 114 -3.50 -18.14 -6.91
CA GLY A 114 -2.60 -16.98 -6.83
C GLY A 114 -3.12 -15.89 -5.89
N SER A 115 -2.52 -14.70 -5.96
CA SER A 115 -3.01 -13.53 -5.23
C SER A 115 -4.45 -13.16 -5.65
N ALA A 116 -5.19 -12.50 -4.75
CA ALA A 116 -6.62 -12.23 -4.91
C ALA A 116 -6.97 -11.38 -6.15
N ASP A 117 -6.00 -10.62 -6.68
CA ASP A 117 -6.12 -9.77 -7.88
C ASP A 117 -5.79 -10.50 -9.20
N ARG A 118 -5.17 -11.69 -9.14
CA ARG A 118 -4.81 -12.46 -10.33
C ARG A 118 -5.98 -13.28 -10.84
N ASN A 119 -6.15 -13.28 -12.16
CA ASN A 119 -7.10 -14.17 -12.83
C ASN A 119 -6.75 -14.34 -14.32
N SER A 120 -6.56 -15.57 -14.77
CA SER A 120 -6.32 -15.88 -16.18
C SER A 120 -6.63 -17.33 -16.52
N THR A 121 -6.86 -17.62 -17.80
CA THR A 121 -6.92 -18.99 -18.32
C THR A 121 -5.54 -19.48 -18.77
N LEU A 122 -5.32 -20.80 -18.72
CA LEU A 122 -4.11 -21.45 -19.22
C LEU A 122 -4.45 -22.85 -19.74
N LEU A 123 -3.84 -23.27 -20.85
CA LEU A 123 -3.92 -24.65 -21.34
C LEU A 123 -2.51 -25.26 -21.34
N LEU A 124 -2.39 -26.48 -20.82
CA LEU A 124 -1.13 -27.22 -20.72
C LEU A 124 -1.23 -28.57 -21.45
N TRP A 125 -0.48 -28.71 -22.54
CA TRP A 125 -0.39 -29.97 -23.31
C TRP A 125 0.95 -30.67 -23.07
N GLY A 126 0.99 -31.99 -23.27
CA GLY A 126 2.19 -32.78 -22.98
C GLY A 126 3.33 -32.48 -23.94
N GLN A 127 4.49 -32.07 -23.42
CA GLN A 127 5.66 -31.74 -24.22
C GLN A 127 6.90 -32.55 -23.78
N TYR A 128 7.71 -33.01 -24.73
CA TYR A 128 9.04 -33.54 -24.45
C TYR A 128 10.04 -32.40 -24.21
N TYR A 129 11.14 -32.68 -23.52
CA TYR A 129 12.15 -31.66 -23.20
C TYR A 129 12.76 -30.98 -24.44
N ASN A 130 12.79 -31.67 -25.57
CA ASN A 130 13.28 -31.11 -26.85
C ASN A 130 12.29 -30.13 -27.51
N GLY A 131 11.15 -29.86 -26.89
CA GLY A 131 10.12 -28.94 -27.37
C GLY A 131 9.01 -29.60 -28.19
N ASP A 132 9.16 -30.88 -28.56
CA ASP A 132 8.17 -31.60 -29.35
C ASP A 132 6.94 -31.97 -28.51
N GLU A 133 5.77 -32.04 -29.15
CA GLU A 133 4.57 -32.60 -28.53
C GLU A 133 4.74 -34.10 -28.22
N LYS A 134 4.21 -34.52 -27.07
CA LYS A 134 4.14 -35.92 -26.65
C LYS A 134 3.45 -36.78 -27.71
N ASN A 135 3.95 -38.01 -27.90
CA ASN A 135 3.23 -39.03 -28.67
C ASN A 135 2.27 -39.86 -27.78
N PRO A 136 1.06 -40.20 -28.26
CA PRO A 136 0.45 -39.73 -29.51
C PRO A 136 0.06 -38.25 -29.45
N LYS A 137 0.16 -37.56 -30.59
CA LYS A 137 -0.09 -36.12 -30.74
C LYS A 137 -1.59 -35.81 -30.77
N GLY A 138 -1.96 -34.60 -30.39
CA GLY A 138 -3.32 -34.06 -30.48
C GLY A 138 -3.63 -33.04 -29.37
N GLY A 139 -3.04 -33.21 -28.19
CA GLY A 139 -3.30 -32.34 -27.03
C GLY A 139 -2.97 -30.87 -27.31
N LYS A 140 -1.93 -30.59 -28.09
CA LYS A 140 -1.60 -29.22 -28.53
C LYS A 140 -2.70 -28.64 -29.42
N ALA A 141 -3.21 -29.42 -30.37
CA ALA A 141 -4.23 -28.97 -31.31
C ALA A 141 -5.53 -28.58 -30.58
N LEU A 142 -6.00 -29.42 -29.66
CA LEU A 142 -7.17 -29.09 -28.85
C LEU A 142 -6.91 -27.90 -27.91
N SER A 143 -5.72 -27.83 -27.29
CA SER A 143 -5.34 -26.70 -26.44
C SER A 143 -5.35 -25.36 -27.19
N ASP A 144 -4.82 -25.32 -28.42
CA ASP A 144 -4.77 -24.12 -29.26
C ASP A 144 -6.17 -23.65 -29.71
N ILE A 145 -7.11 -24.59 -29.90
CA ILE A 145 -8.52 -24.28 -30.18
C ILE A 145 -9.20 -23.77 -28.90
N MET A 146 -9.06 -24.53 -27.81
CA MET A 146 -9.79 -24.31 -26.57
C MET A 146 -9.43 -23.02 -25.88
N ILE A 147 -8.15 -22.62 -25.89
CA ILE A 147 -7.69 -21.44 -25.17
C ILE A 147 -8.49 -20.18 -25.56
N ASN A 148 -8.82 -20.01 -26.84
CA ASN A 148 -9.57 -18.84 -27.31
C ASN A 148 -11.03 -18.85 -26.84
N LEU A 149 -11.72 -19.98 -26.99
CA LEU A 149 -13.12 -20.12 -26.58
C LEU A 149 -13.27 -20.01 -25.06
N LEU A 150 -12.37 -20.65 -24.31
CA LEU A 150 -12.33 -20.60 -22.86
C LEU A 150 -12.04 -19.18 -22.37
N THR A 151 -11.01 -18.52 -22.88
CA THR A 151 -10.66 -17.13 -22.50
C THR A 151 -11.84 -16.19 -22.74
N ASN A 152 -12.45 -16.25 -23.94
CA ASN A 152 -13.56 -15.39 -24.30
C ASN A 152 -14.83 -15.70 -23.50
N GLY A 153 -15.10 -16.97 -23.20
CA GLY A 153 -16.26 -17.40 -22.41
C GLY A 153 -16.12 -16.99 -20.94
N MET A 154 -14.95 -17.23 -20.35
CA MET A 154 -14.66 -16.87 -18.95
C MET A 154 -14.48 -15.35 -18.76
N ARG A 155 -14.34 -14.58 -19.85
CA ARG A 155 -14.20 -13.11 -19.86
C ARG A 155 -13.03 -12.60 -19.01
N ILE A 156 -11.92 -13.32 -19.05
CA ILE A 156 -10.68 -13.02 -18.31
C ILE A 156 -9.47 -13.05 -19.23
N SER A 157 -8.30 -12.64 -18.73
CA SER A 157 -7.05 -12.66 -19.49
C SER A 157 -6.53 -14.10 -19.71
N THR A 158 -5.52 -14.28 -20.55
CA THR A 158 -4.96 -15.60 -20.86
C THR A 158 -3.45 -15.65 -20.78
N ARG A 159 -2.92 -16.76 -20.29
CA ARG A 159 -1.50 -17.12 -20.36
C ARG A 159 -1.15 -17.93 -21.62
N GLY A 160 -2.16 -18.37 -22.37
CA GLY A 160 -2.00 -19.09 -23.63
C GLY A 160 -2.07 -20.62 -23.51
N SER A 161 -1.80 -21.29 -24.63
CA SER A 161 -1.64 -22.74 -24.77
C SER A 161 -0.15 -23.06 -24.82
N ILE A 162 0.37 -23.74 -23.79
CA ILE A 162 1.81 -23.93 -23.58
C ILE A 162 2.12 -25.41 -23.34
N GLY A 163 3.20 -25.91 -23.91
CA GLY A 163 3.70 -27.24 -23.59
C GLY A 163 4.20 -27.28 -22.15
N ASP A 164 3.81 -28.30 -21.38
CA ASP A 164 4.05 -28.30 -19.93
C ASP A 164 5.55 -28.17 -19.56
N CYS A 165 6.47 -28.77 -20.32
CA CYS A 165 7.90 -28.55 -20.11
C CYS A 165 8.37 -27.11 -20.36
N SER A 166 7.79 -26.40 -21.34
CA SER A 166 8.06 -24.98 -21.58
C SER A 166 7.42 -24.07 -20.54
N PHE A 167 6.43 -24.58 -19.81
CA PHE A 167 5.80 -23.86 -18.71
C PHE A 167 6.59 -24.02 -17.40
N TYR A 168 6.88 -25.26 -17.01
CA TYR A 168 7.54 -25.62 -15.75
C TYR A 168 9.08 -25.48 -15.81
N THR A 169 9.58 -24.35 -16.32
CA THR A 169 11.02 -24.10 -16.54
C THR A 169 11.84 -24.00 -15.26
N TRP A 170 11.19 -23.84 -14.11
CA TRP A 170 11.83 -23.86 -12.79
C TRP A 170 12.11 -25.27 -12.25
N SER A 171 11.68 -26.32 -12.97
CA SER A 171 11.95 -27.70 -12.59
C SER A 171 12.85 -28.41 -13.59
N ASP A 172 13.89 -29.09 -13.07
CA ASP A 172 14.76 -29.95 -13.87
C ASP A 172 14.09 -31.29 -14.26
N TYR A 173 12.82 -31.51 -13.91
CA TYR A 173 12.15 -32.79 -14.16
C TYR A 173 12.08 -33.13 -15.66
N CYS A 174 11.73 -32.17 -16.51
CA CYS A 174 11.69 -32.42 -17.96
C CYS A 174 13.09 -32.72 -18.51
N ALA A 175 14.09 -31.96 -18.08
CA ALA A 175 15.48 -32.17 -18.48
C ALA A 175 16.01 -33.55 -18.07
N THR A 176 15.62 -34.05 -16.89
CA THR A 176 16.08 -35.33 -16.33
C THR A 176 15.28 -36.53 -16.83
N SER A 177 13.97 -36.41 -16.96
CA SER A 177 13.10 -37.50 -17.43
C SER A 177 12.99 -37.59 -18.95
N GLY A 178 13.29 -36.50 -19.66
CA GLY A 178 13.08 -36.35 -21.10
C GLY A 178 11.61 -36.16 -21.51
N GLY A 179 10.66 -36.25 -20.57
CA GLY A 179 9.22 -36.27 -20.83
C GLY A 179 8.41 -35.19 -20.09
N PRO A 180 7.08 -35.17 -20.33
CA PRO A 180 6.19 -34.15 -19.78
C PRO A 180 6.26 -34.03 -18.25
N TYR A 181 6.12 -32.80 -17.75
CA TYR A 181 6.14 -32.49 -16.32
C TYR A 181 4.88 -33.01 -15.61
N LEU A 182 3.71 -32.76 -16.18
CA LEU A 182 2.44 -33.14 -15.57
C LEU A 182 2.26 -34.66 -15.62
N HIS A 183 1.85 -35.26 -14.50
CA HIS A 183 1.66 -36.71 -14.42
C HIS A 183 0.63 -37.21 -15.44
N VAL A 184 -0.47 -36.48 -15.60
CA VAL A 184 -1.53 -36.82 -16.55
C VAL A 184 -1.04 -36.80 -17.99
N ASN A 185 -0.19 -35.83 -18.35
CA ASN A 185 0.45 -35.82 -19.66
C ASN A 185 1.44 -36.94 -19.82
N ARG A 186 2.28 -37.19 -18.81
CA ARG A 186 3.37 -38.17 -18.90
C ARG A 186 2.91 -39.63 -18.98
N THR A 187 1.82 -39.98 -18.31
CA THR A 187 1.46 -41.40 -18.06
C THR A 187 0.26 -41.92 -18.85
N THR A 188 -0.44 -41.04 -19.55
CA THR A 188 -1.52 -41.41 -20.47
C THR A 188 -0.97 -41.96 -21.79
N ASN A 189 -1.62 -42.96 -22.38
CA ASN A 189 -1.24 -43.57 -23.66
C ASN A 189 -1.97 -42.97 -24.87
N MET A 190 -2.74 -41.91 -24.66
CA MET A 190 -3.54 -41.17 -25.65
C MET A 190 -3.15 -39.67 -25.65
N PRO A 191 -3.62 -38.86 -26.62
CA PRO A 191 -3.44 -37.42 -26.58
C PRO A 191 -4.06 -36.84 -25.31
N SER A 192 -3.37 -35.86 -24.71
CA SER A 192 -3.71 -35.34 -23.40
C SER A 192 -3.42 -33.85 -23.26
N GLU A 193 -4.31 -33.16 -22.55
CA GLU A 193 -4.12 -31.77 -22.12
C GLU A 193 -4.87 -31.48 -20.82
N LEU A 194 -4.52 -30.35 -20.22
CA LEU A 194 -5.09 -29.83 -18.98
C LEU A 194 -5.52 -28.37 -19.18
N SER A 195 -6.74 -28.05 -18.75
CA SER A 195 -7.28 -26.69 -18.77
C SER A 195 -7.31 -26.08 -17.37
N GLU A 196 -6.86 -24.83 -17.25
CA GLU A 196 -6.97 -23.98 -16.07
C GLU A 196 -7.91 -22.83 -16.41
N ALA A 197 -9.14 -22.85 -15.87
CA ALA A 197 -10.17 -21.86 -16.20
C ALA A 197 -10.38 -20.85 -15.06
N GLY A 198 -9.45 -19.89 -14.95
CA GLY A 198 -9.48 -18.84 -13.94
C GLY A 198 -8.96 -19.29 -12.58
N TYR A 199 -8.91 -18.36 -11.63
CA TYR A 199 -8.27 -18.54 -10.34
C TYR A 199 -9.29 -18.76 -9.24
N HIS A 200 -9.30 -19.91 -8.56
CA HIS A 200 -10.25 -20.18 -7.48
C HIS A 200 -9.94 -19.41 -6.18
N THR A 201 -8.80 -18.72 -6.11
CA THR A 201 -8.44 -17.79 -5.03
C THR A 201 -8.80 -16.33 -5.32
N ASN A 202 -9.28 -16.01 -6.53
CA ASN A 202 -9.79 -14.68 -6.89
C ASN A 202 -11.24 -14.52 -6.40
N PRO A 203 -11.59 -13.50 -5.59
CA PRO A 203 -12.95 -13.33 -5.02
C PRO A 203 -14.09 -13.30 -6.04
N THR A 204 -13.88 -12.64 -7.18
CA THR A 204 -14.90 -12.56 -8.23
C THR A 204 -15.05 -13.90 -8.94
N GLN A 205 -13.93 -14.54 -9.28
CA GLN A 205 -13.97 -15.83 -9.97
C GLN A 205 -14.51 -16.95 -9.06
N ASN A 206 -14.16 -16.94 -7.78
CA ASN A 206 -14.59 -17.95 -6.81
C ASN A 206 -16.11 -17.95 -6.63
N THR A 207 -16.72 -16.76 -6.47
CA THR A 207 -18.18 -16.62 -6.38
C THR A 207 -18.92 -17.00 -7.66
N LEU A 208 -18.32 -16.73 -8.83
CA LEU A 208 -18.82 -17.25 -10.12
C LEU A 208 -18.70 -18.78 -10.20
N ASN A 209 -17.58 -19.36 -9.77
CA ASN A 209 -17.34 -20.80 -9.80
C ASN A 209 -18.33 -21.59 -8.93
N MET A 210 -18.94 -20.97 -7.91
CA MET A 210 -20.03 -21.55 -7.12
C MET A 210 -21.33 -21.71 -7.94
N ASN A 211 -21.61 -20.79 -8.87
CA ASN A 211 -22.81 -20.84 -9.71
C ASN A 211 -22.80 -22.06 -10.66
N ALA A 212 -23.93 -22.75 -10.76
CA ALA A 212 -24.03 -23.96 -11.58
C ALA A 212 -23.94 -23.67 -13.09
N ASP A 213 -24.59 -22.61 -13.55
CA ASP A 213 -24.62 -22.22 -14.95
C ASP A 213 -23.31 -21.58 -15.44
N TRP A 214 -22.51 -20.99 -14.54
CA TRP A 214 -21.15 -20.54 -14.85
C TRP A 214 -20.26 -21.74 -15.19
N LYS A 215 -20.33 -22.81 -14.39
CA LYS A 215 -19.63 -24.08 -14.68
C LYS A 215 -20.13 -24.71 -15.98
N ARG A 216 -21.42 -24.56 -16.28
CA ARG A 216 -22.01 -25.00 -17.55
C ARG A 216 -21.55 -24.17 -18.74
N LEU A 217 -21.39 -22.85 -18.57
CA LEU A 217 -20.80 -21.96 -19.57
C LEU A 217 -19.37 -22.38 -19.87
N GLU A 218 -18.55 -22.63 -18.84
CA GLU A 218 -17.19 -23.14 -18.99
C GLU A 218 -17.18 -24.46 -19.78
N ALA A 219 -17.99 -25.44 -19.37
CA ALA A 219 -18.12 -26.72 -20.05
C ALA A 219 -18.55 -26.57 -21.53
N ARG A 220 -19.43 -25.62 -21.83
CA ARG A 220 -19.88 -25.34 -23.20
C ARG A 220 -18.74 -24.86 -24.09
N THR A 221 -17.79 -24.08 -23.57
CA THR A 221 -16.59 -23.70 -24.34
C THR A 221 -15.72 -24.91 -24.69
N MET A 222 -15.58 -25.87 -23.75
CA MET A 222 -14.83 -27.10 -23.97
C MET A 222 -15.55 -28.00 -24.98
N PHE A 223 -16.87 -28.12 -24.87
CA PHE A 223 -17.71 -28.85 -25.82
C PHE A 223 -17.55 -28.34 -27.26
N TRP A 224 -17.63 -27.03 -27.48
CA TRP A 224 -17.40 -26.45 -28.81
C TRP A 224 -15.97 -26.67 -29.32
N SER A 225 -14.98 -26.65 -28.42
CA SER A 225 -13.59 -26.94 -28.79
C SER A 225 -13.41 -28.36 -29.31
N ILE A 226 -14.15 -29.33 -28.75
CA ILE A 226 -14.17 -30.72 -29.20
C ILE A 226 -14.83 -30.84 -30.58
N LEU A 227 -15.95 -30.15 -30.83
CA LEU A 227 -16.58 -30.15 -32.15
C LEU A 227 -15.64 -29.57 -33.22
N ASP A 228 -14.99 -28.45 -32.92
CA ASP A 228 -14.01 -27.80 -33.80
C ASP A 228 -12.82 -28.71 -34.11
N LEU A 229 -12.31 -29.44 -33.13
CA LEU A 229 -11.21 -30.40 -33.33
C LEU A 229 -11.57 -31.46 -34.38
N HIS A 230 -12.83 -31.87 -34.43
CA HIS A 230 -13.35 -32.84 -35.38
C HIS A 230 -13.88 -32.21 -36.68
N GLY A 231 -13.83 -30.88 -36.82
CA GLY A 231 -14.38 -30.16 -37.97
C GLY A 231 -15.91 -30.27 -38.07
N ILE A 232 -16.59 -30.42 -36.94
CA ILE A 232 -18.05 -30.54 -36.85
C ILE A 232 -18.64 -29.14 -36.67
N ASP A 233 -19.60 -28.77 -37.53
CA ASP A 233 -20.31 -27.51 -37.41
C ASP A 233 -21.10 -27.45 -36.09
N ARG A 234 -20.98 -26.32 -35.39
CA ARG A 234 -21.68 -26.11 -34.13
C ARG A 234 -23.17 -25.82 -34.39
N PRO A 235 -24.09 -26.32 -33.55
CA PRO A 235 -25.47 -25.83 -33.58
C PRO A 235 -25.51 -24.33 -33.23
N PRO A 236 -26.56 -23.60 -33.64
CA PRO A 236 -26.77 -22.22 -33.22
C PRO A 236 -26.71 -22.08 -31.70
N VAL A 237 -25.86 -21.19 -31.20
CA VAL A 237 -25.62 -21.02 -29.76
C VAL A 237 -26.84 -20.44 -29.07
N ARG A 238 -27.26 -19.22 -29.43
CA ARG A 238 -28.48 -18.56 -28.90
C ARG A 238 -28.56 -18.50 -27.37
N ILE A 239 -27.41 -18.26 -26.74
CA ILE A 239 -27.28 -18.13 -25.28
C ILE A 239 -27.03 -16.68 -24.93
N ALA A 240 -27.89 -16.10 -24.10
CA ALA A 240 -27.70 -14.79 -23.49
C ALA A 240 -27.18 -14.95 -22.06
N SER A 241 -26.11 -14.23 -21.71
CA SER A 241 -25.49 -14.32 -20.39
C SER A 241 -24.86 -13.00 -19.96
N GLY A 242 -24.66 -12.80 -18.66
CA GLY A 242 -24.01 -11.61 -18.15
C GLY A 242 -24.07 -11.53 -16.64
N ILE A 243 -23.68 -10.37 -16.11
CA ILE A 243 -23.69 -10.09 -14.68
C ILE A 243 -24.52 -8.83 -14.42
N VAL A 244 -25.45 -8.93 -13.47
CA VAL A 244 -26.22 -7.81 -12.94
C VAL A 244 -25.47 -7.23 -11.75
N LYS A 245 -25.16 -5.93 -11.77
CA LYS A 245 -24.35 -5.22 -10.77
C LYS A 245 -25.04 -3.97 -10.27
N ASN A 246 -24.72 -3.56 -9.04
CA ASN A 246 -25.03 -2.23 -8.54
C ASN A 246 -24.10 -1.21 -9.21
N LYS A 247 -24.68 -0.17 -9.82
CA LYS A 247 -23.94 0.90 -10.50
C LYS A 247 -23.02 1.71 -9.57
N GLU A 248 -23.33 1.80 -8.29
CA GLU A 248 -22.62 2.65 -7.32
C GLU A 248 -21.29 2.09 -6.82
N GLY A 249 -21.18 0.76 -6.77
CA GLY A 249 -20.02 0.07 -6.20
C GLY A 249 -19.56 -1.13 -7.02
N GLY A 250 -20.24 -1.46 -8.11
CA GLY A 250 -19.91 -2.60 -8.97
C GLY A 250 -20.21 -3.98 -8.37
N LYS A 251 -20.72 -4.05 -7.13
CA LYS A 251 -21.08 -5.31 -6.46
C LYS A 251 -22.16 -6.05 -7.25
N PRO A 252 -22.02 -7.35 -7.53
CA PRO A 252 -23.07 -8.14 -8.16
C PRO A 252 -24.37 -8.16 -7.33
N ILE A 253 -25.51 -8.28 -8.00
CA ILE A 253 -26.84 -8.26 -7.39
C ILE A 253 -27.42 -9.69 -7.37
N ASN A 254 -27.65 -10.19 -6.16
CA ASN A 254 -28.33 -11.46 -5.91
C ASN A 254 -29.85 -11.31 -6.07
N GLY A 255 -30.54 -12.37 -6.49
CA GLY A 255 -32.00 -12.36 -6.67
C GLY A 255 -32.51 -11.42 -7.76
N ALA A 256 -31.64 -10.92 -8.65
CA ALA A 256 -32.06 -10.14 -9.79
C ALA A 256 -32.85 -11.02 -10.78
N GLN A 257 -33.99 -10.54 -11.24
CA GLN A 257 -34.84 -11.21 -12.21
C GLN A 257 -34.57 -10.68 -13.62
N ILE A 258 -34.19 -11.57 -14.53
CA ILE A 258 -33.95 -11.30 -15.95
C ILE A 258 -35.07 -11.96 -16.74
N THR A 259 -35.75 -11.20 -17.60
CA THR A 259 -36.79 -11.70 -18.51
C THR A 259 -36.38 -11.46 -19.95
N ILE A 260 -36.36 -12.52 -20.76
CA ILE A 260 -36.02 -12.50 -22.19
C ILE A 260 -36.86 -13.57 -22.89
N ASP A 261 -37.46 -13.26 -24.04
CA ASP A 261 -38.27 -14.22 -24.80
C ASP A 261 -39.40 -14.93 -23.99
N GLY A 262 -39.98 -14.25 -23.00
CA GLY A 262 -40.94 -14.87 -22.07
C GLY A 262 -40.32 -15.87 -21.08
N GLN A 263 -39.02 -16.19 -21.20
CA GLN A 263 -38.24 -16.90 -20.20
C GLN A 263 -37.88 -15.97 -19.05
N THR A 264 -37.75 -16.53 -17.84
CA THR A 264 -37.32 -15.81 -16.65
C THR A 264 -36.17 -16.56 -15.98
N TYR A 265 -35.11 -15.83 -15.63
CA TYR A 265 -33.99 -16.31 -14.85
C TYR A 265 -33.83 -15.44 -13.60
N ILE A 266 -33.50 -16.05 -12.46
CA ILE A 266 -33.23 -15.36 -11.20
C ILE A 266 -31.79 -15.65 -10.79
N THR A 267 -30.99 -14.60 -10.56
CA THR A 267 -29.61 -14.75 -10.09
C THR A 267 -29.59 -15.37 -8.69
N ASP A 268 -28.48 -16.04 -8.35
CA ASP A 268 -28.36 -16.70 -7.05
C ASP A 268 -28.66 -15.76 -5.88
N THR A 269 -29.25 -16.32 -4.82
CA THR A 269 -29.55 -15.65 -3.55
C THR A 269 -28.72 -16.28 -2.45
N TYR A 270 -28.74 -15.66 -1.27
CA TYR A 270 -28.16 -16.28 -0.09
C TYR A 270 -28.79 -17.67 0.16
N GLU A 271 -30.12 -17.74 0.11
CA GLU A 271 -30.91 -18.93 0.38
C GLU A 271 -30.74 -20.01 -0.69
N SER A 272 -30.51 -19.65 -1.96
CA SER A 272 -30.34 -20.63 -3.04
C SER A 272 -28.94 -21.23 -3.08
N LEU A 273 -27.89 -20.45 -2.76
CA LEU A 273 -26.50 -20.86 -2.96
C LEU A 273 -25.59 -20.50 -1.79
N PHE A 274 -25.52 -19.23 -1.41
CA PHE A 274 -24.39 -18.73 -0.61
C PHE A 274 -24.43 -19.13 0.87
N TYR A 275 -25.58 -19.54 1.41
CA TYR A 275 -25.71 -20.08 2.78
C TYR A 275 -24.82 -21.31 3.04
N LYS A 276 -24.39 -22.00 1.98
CA LYS A 276 -23.48 -23.15 2.07
C LYS A 276 -22.04 -22.75 2.40
N TYR A 277 -21.67 -21.51 2.11
CA TYR A 277 -20.29 -21.02 2.08
C TYR A 277 -20.06 -19.83 3.02
N SER A 278 -21.12 -19.12 3.41
CA SER A 278 -21.07 -18.02 4.37
C SER A 278 -22.26 -18.00 5.33
N ASN A 279 -22.02 -17.51 6.54
CA ASN A 279 -23.06 -17.19 7.52
C ASN A 279 -23.53 -15.72 7.41
N ASP A 280 -22.86 -14.91 6.60
CA ASP A 280 -23.21 -13.52 6.35
C ASP A 280 -23.98 -13.43 5.01
N PRO A 281 -25.26 -13.04 5.03
CA PRO A 281 -26.10 -12.97 3.83
C PRO A 281 -25.62 -11.95 2.80
N ASP A 282 -24.82 -10.96 3.22
CA ASP A 282 -24.35 -9.89 2.37
C ASP A 282 -22.92 -10.10 1.84
N GLN A 283 -22.20 -11.14 2.32
CA GLN A 283 -20.80 -11.34 1.97
C GLN A 283 -20.61 -11.77 0.50
N LEU A 284 -21.43 -12.69 0.01
CA LEU A 284 -21.21 -13.36 -1.28
C LEU A 284 -22.28 -12.98 -2.29
N SER A 285 -21.84 -12.67 -3.51
CA SER A 285 -22.74 -12.37 -4.63
C SER A 285 -22.04 -12.64 -5.95
N ASN A 286 -22.78 -13.13 -6.95
CA ASN A 286 -22.26 -13.37 -8.30
C ASN A 286 -23.04 -12.62 -9.40
N GLY A 287 -24.32 -12.33 -9.18
CA GLY A 287 -25.21 -11.64 -10.12
C GLY A 287 -25.29 -12.27 -11.52
N PHE A 288 -24.87 -13.53 -11.67
CA PHE A 288 -24.69 -14.17 -12.97
C PHE A 288 -26.01 -14.75 -13.49
N TYR A 289 -26.25 -14.56 -14.79
CA TYR A 289 -27.36 -15.18 -15.49
C TYR A 289 -26.94 -15.90 -16.77
N TYR A 290 -27.69 -16.94 -17.13
CA TYR A 290 -27.44 -17.79 -18.28
C TYR A 290 -28.78 -18.31 -18.82
N ILE A 291 -29.16 -17.87 -20.02
CA ILE A 291 -30.45 -18.20 -20.63
C ILE A 291 -30.17 -18.76 -22.03
N GLU A 292 -30.61 -19.99 -22.26
CA GLU A 292 -30.45 -20.72 -23.51
C GLU A 292 -31.70 -20.61 -24.39
N ASP A 293 -31.58 -21.11 -25.62
CA ASP A 293 -32.67 -21.21 -26.59
C ASP A 293 -33.41 -19.88 -26.79
N VAL A 294 -32.65 -18.78 -26.83
CA VAL A 294 -33.19 -17.44 -27.03
C VAL A 294 -33.47 -17.22 -28.51
N GLU A 295 -34.75 -17.19 -28.90
CA GLU A 295 -35.17 -17.05 -30.29
C GLU A 295 -35.42 -15.57 -30.64
N PRO A 296 -34.56 -14.92 -31.44
CA PRO A 296 -34.74 -13.50 -31.75
C PRO A 296 -35.96 -13.27 -32.66
N VAL A 297 -36.72 -12.21 -32.37
CA VAL A 297 -37.83 -11.75 -33.23
C VAL A 297 -37.32 -10.57 -34.06
N ASN A 298 -37.12 -10.78 -35.36
CA ASN A 298 -36.52 -9.80 -36.29
C ASN A 298 -35.08 -9.39 -35.87
N ASP A 299 -34.18 -10.38 -35.74
CA ASP A 299 -32.73 -10.22 -35.50
C ASP A 299 -32.34 -9.56 -34.16
N SER A 300 -33.30 -9.28 -33.28
CA SER A 300 -33.03 -8.73 -31.95
C SER A 300 -34.06 -9.16 -30.92
N ILE A 301 -33.71 -9.05 -29.64
CA ILE A 301 -34.63 -9.35 -28.53
C ILE A 301 -34.40 -8.41 -27.35
N THR A 302 -35.49 -8.14 -26.62
CA THR A 302 -35.46 -7.26 -25.45
C THR A 302 -35.27 -8.08 -24.19
N ILE A 303 -34.31 -7.66 -23.37
CA ILE A 303 -34.05 -8.15 -22.03
C ILE A 303 -34.53 -7.11 -21.04
N ILE A 304 -35.32 -7.53 -20.05
CA ILE A 304 -35.77 -6.70 -18.93
C ILE A 304 -35.13 -7.24 -17.67
N VAL A 305 -34.51 -6.37 -16.86
CA VAL A 305 -33.89 -6.74 -15.59
C VAL A 305 -34.50 -5.92 -14.47
N SER A 306 -34.82 -6.59 -13.36
CA SER A 306 -35.33 -5.96 -12.14
C SER A 306 -34.72 -6.63 -10.92
N ALA A 307 -34.59 -5.90 -9.82
CA ALA A 307 -34.14 -6.43 -8.54
C ALA A 307 -34.77 -5.64 -7.39
N GLU A 308 -34.89 -6.25 -6.21
CA GLU A 308 -35.41 -5.57 -5.02
C GLU A 308 -34.55 -4.35 -4.66
N ASN A 309 -35.21 -3.22 -4.36
CA ASN A 309 -34.56 -1.94 -4.07
C ASN A 309 -33.74 -1.32 -5.23
N PHE A 310 -33.92 -1.77 -6.47
CA PHE A 310 -33.28 -1.19 -7.65
C PHE A 310 -34.31 -0.77 -8.70
N TYR A 311 -34.03 0.30 -9.45
CA TYR A 311 -34.82 0.61 -10.65
C TYR A 311 -34.56 -0.45 -11.72
N PRO A 312 -35.63 -0.92 -12.42
CA PRO A 312 -35.46 -1.85 -13.51
C PRO A 312 -34.75 -1.20 -14.70
N ASP A 313 -34.07 -2.01 -15.49
CA ASP A 313 -33.40 -1.62 -16.72
C ASP A 313 -33.85 -2.51 -17.88
N THR A 314 -33.69 -2.03 -19.11
CA THR A 314 -34.09 -2.76 -20.32
C THR A 314 -33.06 -2.53 -21.42
N ALA A 315 -32.71 -3.58 -22.14
CA ALA A 315 -31.80 -3.49 -23.27
C ALA A 315 -32.23 -4.40 -24.42
N THR A 316 -31.96 -3.96 -25.65
CA THR A 316 -32.08 -4.80 -26.85
C THR A 316 -30.72 -5.40 -27.19
N ILE A 317 -30.68 -6.71 -27.42
CA ILE A 317 -29.48 -7.43 -27.87
C ILE A 317 -29.73 -8.10 -29.23
N ALA A 318 -28.68 -8.24 -30.03
CA ALA A 318 -28.66 -9.11 -31.20
C ALA A 318 -28.08 -10.46 -30.76
N VAL A 319 -28.93 -11.50 -30.77
CA VAL A 319 -28.53 -12.84 -30.32
C VAL A 319 -27.59 -13.46 -31.35
N ARG A 320 -26.50 -14.03 -30.87
CA ARG A 320 -25.46 -14.68 -31.67
C ARG A 320 -25.73 -16.18 -31.82
N ASP A 321 -25.55 -16.67 -33.04
CA ASP A 321 -25.57 -18.11 -33.34
C ASP A 321 -24.17 -18.75 -33.21
N ASP A 322 -23.09 -17.98 -33.15
CA ASP A 322 -21.71 -18.47 -33.18
C ASP A 322 -21.02 -18.54 -31.80
N PHE A 323 -21.48 -17.73 -30.85
CA PHE A 323 -20.91 -17.61 -29.50
C PHE A 323 -21.93 -17.05 -28.51
N PHE A 324 -21.59 -16.98 -27.22
CA PHE A 324 -22.42 -16.33 -26.20
C PHE A 324 -22.72 -14.86 -26.56
N THR A 325 -23.93 -14.42 -26.26
CA THR A 325 -24.32 -13.01 -26.30
C THR A 325 -24.21 -12.43 -24.90
N PHE A 326 -23.10 -11.72 -24.64
CA PHE A 326 -22.87 -11.12 -23.32
C PHE A 326 -23.55 -9.77 -23.15
N LYS A 327 -24.31 -9.59 -22.06
CA LYS A 327 -24.90 -8.31 -21.68
C LYS A 327 -24.92 -8.12 -20.16
N ASP A 328 -24.04 -7.26 -19.65
CA ASP A 328 -24.09 -6.85 -18.24
C ASP A 328 -25.11 -5.73 -18.02
N PHE A 329 -25.66 -5.67 -16.80
CA PHE A 329 -26.59 -4.64 -16.34
C PHE A 329 -26.06 -3.94 -15.09
N TYR A 330 -26.29 -2.64 -15.00
CA TYR A 330 -25.83 -1.80 -13.90
C TYR A 330 -27.01 -1.03 -13.31
N LEU A 331 -27.69 -1.66 -12.35
CA LEU A 331 -28.89 -1.09 -11.76
C LEU A 331 -28.56 -0.01 -10.73
N VAL A 332 -29.43 0.98 -10.64
CA VAL A 332 -29.32 2.09 -9.67
C VAL A 332 -30.16 1.77 -8.45
N SER A 333 -29.58 1.85 -7.25
CA SER A 333 -30.33 1.66 -6.01
C SER A 333 -31.37 2.76 -5.83
N THR A 334 -32.54 2.36 -5.35
CA THR A 334 -33.67 3.25 -4.98
C THR A 334 -33.53 3.85 -3.59
N ILE A 335 -32.59 3.35 -2.76
CA ILE A 335 -32.40 3.77 -1.37
C ILE A 335 -31.76 5.16 -1.33
N PRO A 336 -32.39 6.21 -0.77
CA PRO A 336 -31.86 7.57 -0.81
C PRO A 336 -30.51 7.74 -0.07
N PRO A 337 -29.71 8.77 -0.41
CA PRO A 337 -28.51 9.13 0.34
C PRO A 337 -28.89 9.57 1.76
N THR A 338 -28.06 9.20 2.74
CA THR A 338 -28.18 9.56 4.15
C THR A 338 -26.86 10.14 4.65
N ILE A 339 -26.87 10.80 5.82
CA ILE A 339 -25.65 11.23 6.50
C ILE A 339 -25.17 10.12 7.43
N VAL A 340 -23.93 9.68 7.22
CA VAL A 340 -23.29 8.61 7.97
C VAL A 340 -22.67 9.15 9.26
N SER A 341 -21.99 10.30 9.19
CA SER A 341 -21.33 10.91 10.34
C SER A 341 -20.93 12.36 10.06
N THR A 342 -20.76 13.16 11.11
CA THR A 342 -20.17 14.50 11.04
C THR A 342 -19.08 14.70 12.07
N THR A 343 -18.15 15.60 11.76
CA THR A 343 -17.17 16.17 12.70
C THR A 343 -17.24 17.69 12.53
N PRO A 344 -17.63 18.48 13.54
CA PRO A 344 -18.05 18.07 14.87
C PRO A 344 -19.31 17.20 14.86
N VAL A 345 -19.54 16.51 15.97
CA VAL A 345 -20.81 15.81 16.23
C VAL A 345 -21.89 16.81 16.64
N GLN A 346 -23.15 16.45 16.49
CA GLN A 346 -24.28 17.27 16.91
C GLN A 346 -24.16 17.66 18.39
N GLY A 347 -24.18 18.96 18.68
CA GLY A 347 -24.12 19.53 20.03
C GLY A 347 -22.72 19.58 20.65
N ASP A 348 -21.64 19.43 19.87
CA ASP A 348 -20.28 19.68 20.34
C ASP A 348 -20.17 21.10 20.93
N THR A 349 -19.56 21.26 22.10
CA THR A 349 -19.50 22.53 22.82
C THR A 349 -18.12 23.19 22.82
N ALA A 350 -17.10 22.49 22.33
CA ALA A 350 -15.70 22.92 22.40
C ALA A 350 -14.93 22.58 21.12
N PHE A 351 -15.61 22.64 19.97
CA PHE A 351 -14.99 22.33 18.69
C PHE A 351 -13.82 23.28 18.41
N SER A 352 -12.65 22.73 18.06
CA SER A 352 -11.48 23.55 17.77
C SER A 352 -11.69 24.40 16.52
N VAL A 353 -11.36 25.69 16.61
CA VAL A 353 -11.41 26.62 15.48
C VAL A 353 -10.39 26.28 14.38
N LEU A 354 -9.43 25.39 14.67
CA LEU A 354 -8.37 24.95 13.76
C LEU A 354 -8.74 23.71 12.94
N ASN A 355 -9.85 23.04 13.26
CA ASN A 355 -10.24 21.78 12.64
C ASN A 355 -11.17 21.97 11.43
N ASP A 356 -10.96 21.15 10.39
CA ASP A 356 -11.90 21.04 9.27
C ASP A 356 -13.24 20.45 9.74
N ILE A 357 -14.35 21.01 9.26
CA ILE A 357 -15.68 20.42 9.47
C ILE A 357 -15.92 19.37 8.37
N THR A 358 -16.33 18.16 8.74
CA THR A 358 -16.49 17.02 7.82
C THR A 358 -17.91 16.46 7.89
N ILE A 359 -18.49 16.15 6.74
CA ILE A 359 -19.80 15.48 6.60
C ILE A 359 -19.63 14.27 5.66
N LYS A 360 -20.00 13.07 6.14
CA LYS A 360 -19.92 11.83 5.36
C LYS A 360 -21.31 11.36 4.95
N PHE A 361 -21.46 10.97 3.69
CA PHE A 361 -22.70 10.51 3.08
C PHE A 361 -22.65 9.01 2.75
N SER A 362 -23.80 8.35 2.77
CA SER A 362 -23.90 6.91 2.43
C SER A 362 -23.79 6.63 0.94
N ARG A 363 -23.94 7.65 0.08
CA ARG A 363 -23.85 7.56 -1.39
C ARG A 363 -23.05 8.74 -1.97
N PRO A 364 -22.53 8.62 -3.21
CA PRO A 364 -21.88 9.72 -3.91
C PRO A 364 -22.87 10.86 -4.17
N MET A 365 -22.60 12.03 -3.58
CA MET A 365 -23.46 13.20 -3.71
C MET A 365 -23.27 13.93 -5.05
N ASN A 366 -24.31 14.62 -5.52
CA ASN A 366 -24.14 15.67 -6.53
C ASN A 366 -23.53 16.90 -5.84
N GLU A 367 -22.23 17.09 -6.03
CA GLU A 367 -21.45 18.15 -5.38
C GLU A 367 -22.06 19.54 -5.61
N GLU A 368 -22.47 19.86 -6.85
CA GLU A 368 -23.09 21.16 -7.17
C GLU A 368 -24.40 21.38 -6.41
N SER A 369 -25.22 20.33 -6.27
CA SER A 369 -26.49 20.40 -5.55
C SER A 369 -26.29 20.74 -4.06
N VAL A 370 -25.28 20.13 -3.44
CA VAL A 370 -24.92 20.37 -2.03
C VAL A 370 -24.23 21.72 -1.88
N ASP A 371 -23.19 22.00 -2.67
CA ASP A 371 -22.35 23.20 -2.56
C ASP A 371 -23.17 24.49 -2.72
N THR A 372 -24.17 24.49 -3.61
CA THR A 372 -25.04 25.66 -3.84
C THR A 372 -26.18 25.81 -2.84
N SER A 373 -26.51 24.75 -2.10
CA SER A 373 -27.64 24.72 -1.15
C SER A 373 -27.20 24.77 0.33
N LEU A 374 -25.92 24.56 0.62
CA LEU A 374 -25.36 24.57 1.96
C LEU A 374 -25.58 25.94 2.63
N VAL A 375 -26.15 25.94 3.84
CA VAL A 375 -26.33 27.16 4.64
C VAL A 375 -25.49 27.06 5.91
N ILE A 376 -24.73 28.10 6.21
CA ILE A 376 -23.84 28.19 7.37
C ILE A 376 -24.16 29.45 8.16
N GLU A 377 -24.46 29.31 9.44
CA GLU A 377 -24.84 30.41 10.33
C GLU A 377 -24.10 30.34 11.67
N PRO A 378 -23.37 31.40 12.10
CA PRO A 378 -23.01 32.57 11.32
C PRO A 378 -22.05 32.23 10.17
N MET A 379 -22.10 33.01 9.09
CA MET A 379 -21.27 32.79 7.92
C MET A 379 -19.78 33.07 8.23
N PHE A 380 -18.89 32.14 7.86
CA PHE A 380 -17.44 32.29 7.89
C PHE A 380 -16.81 31.98 6.53
N ALA A 381 -15.63 32.53 6.26
CA ALA A 381 -14.90 32.23 5.02
C ALA A 381 -14.47 30.76 5.00
N HIS A 382 -14.76 30.05 3.90
CA HIS A 382 -14.48 28.62 3.80
C HIS A 382 -14.22 28.17 2.36
N LYS A 383 -13.68 26.94 2.23
CA LYS A 383 -13.58 26.20 0.97
C LYS A 383 -14.18 24.80 1.13
N LEU A 384 -15.03 24.41 0.18
CA LEU A 384 -15.58 23.06 0.08
C LEU A 384 -14.62 22.15 -0.67
N VAL A 385 -14.33 20.98 -0.11
CA VAL A 385 -13.46 19.96 -0.70
C VAL A 385 -14.12 18.59 -0.60
N TRP A 386 -14.37 17.97 -1.75
CA TRP A 386 -14.94 16.63 -1.82
C TRP A 386 -13.85 15.55 -1.91
N LYS A 387 -14.05 14.46 -1.16
CA LYS A 387 -13.20 13.26 -1.19
C LYS A 387 -14.04 11.99 -1.32
N ASN A 388 -13.35 10.85 -1.43
CA ASN A 388 -13.95 9.53 -1.47
C ASN A 388 -15.05 9.40 -2.55
N SER A 389 -14.73 9.83 -3.77
CA SER A 389 -15.66 9.85 -4.91
C SER A 389 -16.98 10.59 -4.63
N SER A 390 -16.89 11.76 -3.98
CA SER A 390 -18.03 12.63 -3.60
C SER A 390 -18.90 12.09 -2.45
N ARG A 391 -18.33 11.25 -1.57
CA ARG A 391 -19.02 10.74 -0.37
C ARG A 391 -18.65 11.51 0.89
N GLU A 392 -17.61 12.33 0.85
CA GLU A 392 -17.13 13.08 2.02
C GLU A 392 -16.92 14.54 1.65
N LEU A 393 -17.61 15.44 2.36
CA LEU A 393 -17.48 16.89 2.24
C LEU A 393 -16.64 17.42 3.39
N TYR A 394 -15.58 18.15 3.07
CA TYR A 394 -14.75 18.91 3.99
C TYR A 394 -15.01 20.41 3.79
N ILE A 395 -15.43 21.10 4.84
CA ILE A 395 -15.60 22.55 4.89
C ILE A 395 -14.37 23.11 5.61
N ARG A 396 -13.41 23.58 4.84
CA ARG A 396 -12.12 24.08 5.33
C ARG A 396 -12.19 25.55 5.67
N THR A 397 -11.67 25.94 6.83
CA THR A 397 -11.68 27.33 7.29
C THR A 397 -10.58 27.59 8.33
N ASP A 398 -10.13 28.83 8.39
CA ASP A 398 -9.26 29.42 9.43
C ASP A 398 -9.96 30.60 10.14
N SER A 399 -11.26 30.77 9.88
CA SER A 399 -12.02 31.98 10.17
C SER A 399 -13.14 31.76 11.19
N LEU A 400 -13.13 30.61 11.87
CA LEU A 400 -14.06 30.34 12.97
C LEU A 400 -13.73 31.25 14.16
N LEU A 401 -14.73 32.01 14.61
CA LEU A 401 -14.67 32.72 15.88
C LEU A 401 -14.74 31.71 17.04
N PHE A 402 -14.02 31.99 18.12
CA PHE A 402 -14.11 31.25 19.38
C PHE A 402 -15.47 31.43 20.05
N GLU A 403 -15.81 30.49 20.94
CA GLU A 403 -16.98 30.58 21.83
C GLU A 403 -18.32 30.82 21.10
N THR A 404 -18.38 30.49 19.82
CA THR A 404 -19.46 30.87 18.90
C THR A 404 -20.26 29.65 18.50
N GLU A 405 -21.58 29.76 18.58
CA GLU A 405 -22.52 28.75 18.09
C GLU A 405 -22.60 28.82 16.57
N TYR A 406 -22.40 27.69 15.90
CA TYR A 406 -22.56 27.51 14.47
C TYR A 406 -23.65 26.47 14.19
N THR A 407 -24.40 26.71 13.12
CA THR A 407 -25.33 25.75 12.54
C THR A 407 -25.03 25.61 11.05
N ILE A 408 -24.83 24.38 10.61
CA ILE A 408 -24.70 24.00 9.19
C ILE A 408 -25.97 23.27 8.81
N THR A 409 -26.67 23.79 7.80
CA THR A 409 -27.89 23.19 7.27
C THR A 409 -27.65 22.67 5.87
N ILE A 410 -27.96 21.39 5.64
CA ILE A 410 -28.06 20.80 4.31
C ILE A 410 -29.55 20.59 4.01
N PRO A 411 -30.15 21.38 3.10
CA PRO A 411 -31.55 21.23 2.76
C PRO A 411 -31.86 19.85 2.18
N GLY A 412 -33.05 19.32 2.46
CA GLY A 412 -33.43 17.99 1.96
C GLY A 412 -33.60 17.89 0.45
N HIS A 413 -33.70 19.01 -0.28
CA HIS A 413 -33.79 19.01 -1.75
C HIS A 413 -32.45 18.74 -2.45
N VAL A 414 -31.33 18.65 -1.71
CA VAL A 414 -30.06 18.24 -2.33
C VAL A 414 -30.13 16.79 -2.77
N SER A 415 -29.34 16.41 -3.77
CA SER A 415 -29.43 15.08 -4.36
C SER A 415 -28.11 14.33 -4.43
N ASP A 416 -28.18 13.01 -4.55
CA ASP A 416 -27.05 12.21 -5.00
C ASP A 416 -26.80 12.38 -6.51
N LYS A 417 -25.75 11.71 -7.03
CA LYS A 417 -25.42 11.68 -8.47
C LYS A 417 -26.49 11.00 -9.35
N TYR A 418 -27.47 10.35 -8.75
CA TYR A 418 -28.54 9.61 -9.44
C TYR A 418 -29.91 10.30 -9.32
N GLY A 419 -29.99 11.44 -8.64
CA GLY A 419 -31.20 12.26 -8.51
C GLY A 419 -32.07 11.94 -7.30
N HIS A 420 -31.64 11.11 -6.36
CA HIS A 420 -32.36 10.88 -5.10
C HIS A 420 -32.15 12.04 -4.14
N LEU A 421 -33.22 12.54 -3.54
CA LEU A 421 -33.13 13.58 -2.52
C LEU A 421 -32.57 13.03 -1.20
N LEU A 422 -31.98 13.89 -0.38
CA LEU A 422 -31.38 13.54 0.91
C LEU A 422 -32.43 13.05 1.90
N ASP A 423 -32.19 11.87 2.46
CA ASP A 423 -32.86 11.36 3.65
C ASP A 423 -31.94 11.60 4.86
N ALA A 424 -32.02 12.80 5.42
CA ALA A 424 -31.11 13.22 6.48
C ALA A 424 -31.28 12.43 7.79
N ASN A 425 -32.48 11.92 8.07
CA ASN A 425 -32.81 11.25 9.32
C ASN A 425 -32.70 9.71 9.23
N GLY A 426 -32.58 9.17 8.01
CA GLY A 426 -32.43 7.75 7.72
C GLY A 426 -33.72 6.94 7.89
N ASP A 427 -34.89 7.57 7.83
CA ASP A 427 -36.19 6.90 8.00
C ASP A 427 -36.73 6.25 6.71
N GLY A 428 -36.03 6.44 5.58
CA GLY A 428 -36.37 5.96 4.26
C GLY A 428 -37.19 6.94 3.42
N ALA A 429 -37.59 8.10 3.96
CA ALA A 429 -38.30 9.15 3.24
C ALA A 429 -37.31 10.25 2.80
N PRO A 430 -37.10 10.46 1.49
CA PRO A 430 -36.18 11.48 1.02
C PRO A 430 -36.82 12.88 1.08
N GLY A 431 -36.00 13.92 1.23
CA GLY A 431 -36.43 15.33 1.30
C GLY A 431 -36.24 15.98 2.67
N ASP A 432 -35.57 15.32 3.61
CA ASP A 432 -35.35 15.84 4.96
C ASP A 432 -34.13 16.75 5.04
N THR A 433 -34.31 17.89 5.71
CA THR A 433 -33.24 18.83 5.99
C THR A 433 -32.38 18.33 7.16
N PHE A 434 -31.07 18.29 6.95
CA PHE A 434 -30.10 18.06 8.00
C PHE A 434 -29.68 19.38 8.65
N GLN A 435 -29.56 19.39 9.97
CA GLN A 435 -28.95 20.49 10.72
C GLN A 435 -27.89 19.95 11.67
N LEU A 436 -26.67 20.45 11.54
CA LEU A 436 -25.57 20.25 12.46
C LEU A 436 -25.38 21.52 13.28
N SER A 437 -25.58 21.46 14.60
CA SER A 437 -25.27 22.57 15.51
C SER A 437 -24.08 22.22 16.40
N PHE A 438 -23.14 23.15 16.56
CA PHE A 438 -21.97 23.01 17.43
C PHE A 438 -21.48 24.39 17.90
N ARG A 439 -20.73 24.42 19.01
CA ARG A 439 -20.07 25.61 19.53
C ARG A 439 -18.56 25.43 19.46
N THR A 440 -17.86 26.45 18.98
CA THR A 440 -16.40 26.48 19.04
C THR A 440 -15.91 26.70 20.47
N GLY A 441 -14.79 26.07 20.82
CA GLY A 441 -14.10 26.29 22.08
C GLY A 441 -13.37 27.63 22.12
N HIS A 442 -12.60 27.84 23.19
CA HIS A 442 -11.60 28.91 23.29
C HIS A 442 -10.40 28.32 24.02
N ASP A 443 -9.24 28.31 23.37
CA ASP A 443 -8.00 27.94 24.04
C ASP A 443 -7.34 29.20 24.62
N GLN A 444 -7.04 29.16 25.91
CA GLN A 444 -6.28 30.21 26.62
C GLN A 444 -4.98 29.68 27.21
N ILE A 445 -4.71 28.40 26.98
CA ILE A 445 -3.58 27.71 27.57
C ILE A 445 -2.44 27.86 26.57
N PRO A 446 -1.27 28.36 27.01
CA PRO A 446 -0.11 28.40 26.13
C PRO A 446 0.52 27.01 25.96
N PRO A 447 1.34 26.80 24.92
CA PRO A 447 2.02 25.53 24.67
C PRO A 447 2.80 25.01 25.87
N GLU A 448 2.50 23.78 26.28
CA GLU A 448 3.19 23.08 27.37
C GLU A 448 4.20 22.07 26.82
N ILE A 449 5.40 22.03 27.41
CA ILE A 449 6.42 21.04 27.04
C ILE A 449 6.04 19.69 27.63
N ILE A 450 5.77 18.71 26.77
CA ILE A 450 5.41 17.33 27.16
C ILE A 450 6.56 16.34 27.06
N ALA A 451 7.56 16.60 26.22
CA ALA A 451 8.77 15.76 26.15
C ALA A 451 10.01 16.55 25.73
N LYS A 452 11.17 16.05 26.16
CA LYS A 452 12.48 16.69 25.96
C LYS A 452 13.54 15.62 25.66
N TYR A 453 14.38 15.87 24.66
CA TYR A 453 15.62 15.14 24.41
C TYR A 453 16.76 16.14 24.17
N PRO A 454 17.95 15.97 24.77
CA PRO A 454 18.27 15.04 25.84
C PRO A 454 17.37 15.24 27.07
N ALA A 455 17.26 14.23 27.92
CA ALA A 455 16.58 14.35 29.20
C ALA A 455 17.34 15.30 30.14
N GLU A 456 16.65 15.87 31.14
CA GLU A 456 17.28 16.77 32.11
C GLU A 456 18.44 16.07 32.83
N ASN A 457 19.60 16.72 32.84
CA ASN A 457 20.89 16.24 33.35
C ASN A 457 21.41 14.96 32.69
N GLN A 458 20.95 14.62 31.47
CA GLN A 458 21.46 13.45 30.75
C GLN A 458 22.98 13.55 30.56
N GLN A 459 23.66 12.44 30.84
CA GLN A 459 25.11 12.30 30.67
C GLN A 459 25.43 11.56 29.38
N GLN A 460 26.67 11.67 28.91
CA GLN A 460 27.17 10.95 27.73
C GLN A 460 26.37 11.22 26.45
N VAL A 461 25.80 12.43 26.32
CA VAL A 461 25.16 12.86 25.08
C VAL A 461 26.21 12.98 23.98
N GLU A 462 25.86 12.60 22.76
CA GLU A 462 26.68 12.81 21.58
C GLU A 462 27.09 14.27 21.40
N ARG A 463 28.15 14.49 20.62
CA ARG A 463 28.69 15.83 20.39
C ARG A 463 27.91 16.61 19.33
N GLU A 464 27.05 15.96 18.57
CA GLU A 464 26.20 16.59 17.54
C GLU A 464 24.73 16.17 17.79
N PRO A 465 24.14 16.52 18.96
CA PRO A 465 22.79 16.08 19.28
C PRO A 465 21.75 16.88 18.52
N ILE A 466 20.64 16.24 18.16
CA ILE A 466 19.41 16.94 17.79
C ILE A 466 18.60 17.13 19.07
N ILE A 467 18.62 18.33 19.63
CA ILE A 467 17.89 18.64 20.86
C ILE A 467 16.42 18.81 20.49
N SER A 468 15.55 17.94 20.99
CA SER A 468 14.13 17.92 20.64
C SER A 468 13.26 18.38 21.81
N ILE A 469 12.34 19.30 21.55
CA ILE A 469 11.39 19.84 22.54
C ILE A 469 9.99 19.68 21.94
N ARG A 470 9.17 18.83 22.57
CA ARG A 470 7.81 18.48 22.11
C ARG A 470 6.78 19.23 22.93
N TYR A 471 5.80 19.83 22.26
CA TYR A 471 4.71 20.59 22.84
C TYR A 471 3.38 19.89 22.58
N ASN A 472 2.43 20.05 23.50
CA ASN A 472 1.09 19.44 23.43
C ASN A 472 0.16 20.02 22.36
N GLU A 473 0.57 21.10 21.70
CA GLU A 473 -0.25 21.82 20.73
C GLU A 473 0.60 22.40 19.58
N ARG A 474 -0.07 22.96 18.56
CA ARG A 474 0.58 23.54 17.40
C ARG A 474 1.14 24.92 17.67
N ILE A 475 2.40 25.13 17.31
CA ILE A 475 3.12 26.39 17.53
C ILE A 475 3.10 27.28 16.28
N ASP A 476 2.90 28.59 16.48
CA ASP A 476 3.14 29.59 15.44
C ASP A 476 4.63 29.65 15.09
N SER A 477 4.95 29.22 13.88
CA SER A 477 6.30 29.23 13.32
C SER A 477 7.00 30.60 13.37
N ALA A 478 6.27 31.71 13.35
CA ALA A 478 6.85 33.04 13.46
C ALA A 478 7.41 33.33 14.87
N SER A 479 6.94 32.59 15.89
CA SER A 479 7.42 32.70 17.27
C SER A 479 8.66 31.85 17.56
N VAL A 480 8.99 30.90 16.68
CA VAL A 480 10.18 30.03 16.81
C VAL A 480 11.43 30.78 16.34
N THR A 481 12.16 31.36 17.28
CA THR A 481 13.32 32.23 17.00
C THR A 481 14.53 31.91 17.88
N GLU A 482 15.72 32.34 17.44
CA GLU A 482 16.95 32.25 18.25
C GLU A 482 16.92 33.12 19.52
N ASP A 483 15.95 34.03 19.65
CA ASP A 483 15.74 34.76 20.89
C ASP A 483 15.02 33.92 21.94
N VAL A 484 14.16 33.00 21.51
CA VAL A 484 13.45 32.03 22.35
C VAL A 484 14.37 30.85 22.69
N PHE A 485 15.06 30.26 21.70
CA PHE A 485 15.90 29.08 21.90
C PHE A 485 17.39 29.41 21.88
N LYS A 486 18.09 29.22 23.00
CA LYS A 486 19.54 29.48 23.13
C LYS A 486 20.27 28.30 23.74
N LEU A 487 21.19 27.71 22.98
CA LEU A 487 22.13 26.72 23.51
C LEU A 487 23.37 27.43 24.05
N GLU A 488 23.66 27.26 25.34
CA GLU A 488 24.87 27.80 25.97
C GLU A 488 25.77 26.68 26.50
N ARG A 489 27.09 26.91 26.45
CA ARG A 489 28.05 26.11 27.21
C ARG A 489 28.08 26.62 28.65
N PHE A 490 27.90 25.71 29.62
CA PHE A 490 27.76 26.09 31.03
C PHE A 490 28.98 26.80 31.60
N THR A 491 30.19 26.37 31.21
CA THR A 491 31.46 26.77 31.83
C THR A 491 31.86 28.21 31.53
N ASP A 492 31.65 28.67 30.30
CA ASP A 492 32.10 29.99 29.83
C ASP A 492 30.94 30.88 29.34
N LYS A 493 29.71 30.37 29.35
CA LYS A 493 28.50 31.05 28.86
C LYS A 493 28.55 31.43 27.38
N SER A 494 29.42 30.78 26.61
CA SER A 494 29.42 30.94 25.15
C SER A 494 28.12 30.39 24.56
N ILE A 495 27.52 31.16 23.65
CA ILE A 495 26.35 30.74 22.89
C ILE A 495 26.83 29.87 21.72
N VAL A 496 26.20 28.72 21.55
CA VAL A 496 26.39 27.83 20.43
C VAL A 496 25.37 28.21 19.35
N PRO A 497 25.80 28.56 18.13
CA PRO A 497 24.88 28.76 17.00
C PRO A 497 24.10 27.48 16.69
N VAL A 498 22.81 27.62 16.44
CA VAL A 498 21.89 26.50 16.21
C VAL A 498 20.98 26.77 15.01
N ASP A 499 20.57 25.71 14.32
CA ASP A 499 19.45 25.74 13.39
C ASP A 499 18.18 25.30 14.14
N LEU A 500 17.06 25.95 13.84
CA LEU A 500 15.75 25.64 14.43
C LEU A 500 14.86 25.02 13.36
N LEU A 501 14.35 23.83 13.64
CA LEU A 501 13.46 23.09 12.76
C LEU A 501 12.17 22.79 13.49
N GLN A 502 11.05 23.18 12.90
CA GLN A 502 9.72 22.90 13.41
C GLN A 502 9.08 21.80 12.58
N TYR A 503 8.48 20.82 13.26
CA TYR A 503 7.64 19.81 12.65
C TYR A 503 6.34 19.66 13.45
N ASP A 504 5.21 19.59 12.74
CA ASP A 504 3.91 19.36 13.34
C ASP A 504 3.47 17.93 13.03
N VAL A 505 3.02 17.20 14.05
CA VAL A 505 2.50 15.83 13.93
C VAL A 505 1.20 15.74 14.71
N GLY A 506 0.08 15.59 13.99
CA GLY A 506 -1.25 15.73 14.57
C GLY A 506 -1.48 17.14 15.12
N ASP A 507 -1.93 17.23 16.36
CA ASP A 507 -2.14 18.50 17.05
C ASP A 507 -0.89 18.99 17.80
N GLU A 508 0.22 18.26 17.76
CA GLU A 508 1.43 18.59 18.51
C GLU A 508 2.54 19.14 17.62
N THR A 509 3.43 19.95 18.21
CA THR A 509 4.64 20.44 17.54
C THR A 509 5.90 19.93 18.24
N VAL A 510 6.90 19.52 17.46
CA VAL A 510 8.29 19.36 17.93
C VAL A 510 9.19 20.44 17.33
N ILE A 511 10.04 21.02 18.18
CA ILE A 511 11.14 21.90 17.78
C ILE A 511 12.44 21.14 17.97
N ASN A 512 13.15 20.92 16.86
CA ASN A 512 14.49 20.35 16.81
C ASN A 512 15.51 21.48 16.73
N VAL A 513 16.37 21.57 17.73
CA VAL A 513 17.44 22.55 17.85
C VAL A 513 18.76 21.85 17.57
N VAL A 514 19.41 22.24 16.48
CA VAL A 514 20.55 21.52 15.90
C VAL A 514 21.80 22.40 15.98
N PRO A 515 22.84 22.01 16.74
CA PRO A 515 24.10 22.77 16.78
C PRO A 515 24.74 22.83 15.39
N GLN A 516 25.13 24.03 14.93
CA GLN A 516 25.82 24.20 13.64
C GLN A 516 27.26 23.65 13.64
N ALA A 517 27.78 23.26 14.81
CA ALA A 517 29.09 22.63 14.96
C ALA A 517 29.09 21.66 16.15
N GLY A 518 29.93 20.63 16.06
CA GLY A 518 30.10 19.65 17.14
C GLY A 518 30.52 20.29 18.47
N LEU A 519 29.76 19.97 19.51
CA LEU A 519 29.96 20.39 20.90
C LEU A 519 31.28 19.86 21.47
N PHE A 520 31.85 20.51 22.47
CA PHE A 520 33.06 20.04 23.13
C PHE A 520 32.79 18.76 23.90
N ALA A 521 33.75 17.83 23.92
CA ALA A 521 33.66 16.61 24.70
C ALA A 521 33.69 16.91 26.20
N ASP A 522 32.98 16.11 27.00
CA ASP A 522 32.92 16.22 28.47
C ASP A 522 32.51 17.60 29.01
N ASN A 523 31.60 18.28 28.33
CA ASN A 523 31.15 19.62 28.70
C ASN A 523 29.66 19.66 29.01
N ILE A 524 29.30 20.50 29.97
CA ILE A 524 27.91 20.75 30.33
C ILE A 524 27.37 21.86 29.42
N TYR A 525 26.20 21.61 28.83
CA TYR A 525 25.45 22.54 28.01
C TYR A 525 24.05 22.75 28.61
N ILE A 526 23.51 23.95 28.41
CA ILE A 526 22.16 24.32 28.82
C ILE A 526 21.42 24.82 27.58
N MET A 527 20.35 24.13 27.19
CA MET A 527 19.34 24.68 26.30
C MET A 527 18.42 25.58 27.11
N ARG A 528 18.40 26.87 26.81
CA ARG A 528 17.48 27.85 27.41
C ARG A 528 16.31 28.09 26.47
N ILE A 529 15.12 28.10 27.03
CA ILE A 529 13.86 28.39 26.35
C ILE A 529 13.26 29.60 27.07
N TYR A 530 13.41 30.77 26.46
CA TYR A 530 12.91 32.03 26.98
C TYR A 530 11.41 32.21 26.67
N PRO A 531 10.71 33.09 27.41
CA PRO A 531 9.34 33.47 27.06
C PRO A 531 9.23 34.04 25.63
N GLY A 532 8.06 33.88 25.00
CA GLY A 532 7.78 34.45 23.68
C GLY A 532 7.27 33.46 22.63
N LEU A 533 7.30 32.16 22.92
CA LEU A 533 6.73 31.12 22.06
C LEU A 533 5.20 31.18 22.09
N LYS A 534 4.53 31.02 20.94
CA LYS A 534 3.07 31.13 20.83
C LYS A 534 2.45 29.92 20.14
N ASP A 535 1.26 29.54 20.54
CA ASP A 535 0.40 28.66 19.74
C ASP A 535 -0.15 29.41 18.50
N LEU A 536 -0.92 28.71 17.66
CA LEU A 536 -1.59 29.30 16.50
C LEU A 536 -2.68 30.33 16.86
N LEU A 537 -3.09 30.38 18.13
CA LEU A 537 -4.14 31.25 18.65
C LEU A 537 -3.57 32.50 19.36
N GLY A 538 -2.25 32.59 19.47
CA GLY A 538 -1.50 33.70 20.07
C GLY A 538 -1.28 33.58 21.58
N ASN A 539 -1.62 32.46 22.22
CA ASN A 539 -1.33 32.21 23.63
C ASN A 539 0.17 32.04 23.82
N GLU A 540 0.78 32.93 24.62
CA GLU A 540 2.23 33.03 24.76
C GLU A 540 2.73 32.28 26.00
N VAL A 541 3.75 31.43 25.82
CA VAL A 541 4.50 30.84 26.93
C VAL A 541 5.25 31.95 27.67
N SER A 542 4.79 32.26 28.88
CA SER A 542 5.39 33.29 29.73
C SER A 542 6.55 32.78 30.59
N ASP A 543 6.66 31.47 30.73
CA ASP A 543 7.58 30.84 31.67
C ASP A 543 8.95 30.53 31.04
N TYR A 544 9.99 30.77 31.81
CA TYR A 544 11.35 30.41 31.45
C TYR A 544 11.59 28.92 31.70
N ASN A 545 12.12 28.22 30.69
CA ASN A 545 12.46 26.79 30.76
C ASN A 545 13.94 26.54 30.41
N SER A 546 14.48 25.43 30.89
CA SER A 546 15.82 24.98 30.46
C SER A 546 15.96 23.47 30.44
N ILE A 547 16.97 22.99 29.71
CA ILE A 547 17.42 21.60 29.66
C ILE A 547 18.93 21.57 29.84
N THR A 548 19.41 20.89 30.87
CA THR A 548 20.86 20.69 31.10
C THR A 548 21.28 19.32 30.61
N PHE A 549 22.42 19.21 29.93
CA PHE A 549 23.01 17.90 29.59
C PHE A 549 24.54 17.98 29.51
N ARG A 550 25.20 16.82 29.61
CA ARG A 550 26.66 16.71 29.48
C ARG A 550 27.02 15.83 28.29
N THR A 551 27.87 16.36 27.41
CA THR A 551 28.41 15.59 26.28
C THR A 551 29.39 14.51 26.76
N GLY A 552 29.48 13.41 26.02
CA GLY A 552 30.42 12.33 26.30
C GLY A 552 31.88 12.66 26.01
N GLU A 553 32.77 11.73 26.38
CA GLU A 553 34.24 11.84 26.21
C GLU A 553 34.75 11.30 24.87
N TYR A 554 33.86 10.73 24.06
CA TYR A 554 34.22 9.97 22.87
C TYR A 554 33.70 10.62 21.59
N ASN A 555 34.44 10.42 20.51
CA ASN A 555 33.92 10.56 19.15
C ASN A 555 33.37 9.22 18.67
N PHE A 556 32.38 9.28 17.78
CA PHE A 556 31.94 8.12 17.02
C PHE A 556 32.63 8.15 15.67
N VAL A 557 33.52 7.19 15.43
CA VAL A 557 34.25 7.06 14.17
C VAL A 557 33.86 5.74 13.52
N GLY A 558 33.56 5.76 12.23
CA GLY A 558 33.11 4.59 11.52
C GLY A 558 32.67 4.86 10.10
N SER A 559 31.89 3.94 9.56
CA SER A 559 31.44 3.96 8.17
C SER A 559 29.93 4.10 8.10
N VAL A 560 29.48 4.88 7.12
CA VAL A 560 28.08 4.90 6.71
C VAL A 560 27.75 3.57 6.03
N ILE A 561 26.63 2.97 6.41
CA ILE A 561 26.05 1.81 5.73
C ILE A 561 25.14 2.31 4.61
N ASP A 562 24.18 3.17 4.93
CA ASP A 562 23.30 3.82 3.97
C ASP A 562 22.90 5.21 4.47
N ASN A 563 23.18 6.25 3.68
CA ASN A 563 22.70 7.61 3.93
C ASN A 563 21.50 7.97 3.05
N PHE A 564 20.94 7.01 2.32
CA PHE A 564 19.72 7.15 1.51
C PHE A 564 19.75 8.21 0.40
N GLU A 565 20.89 8.85 0.14
CA GLU A 565 21.08 9.79 -0.98
C GLU A 565 20.90 9.10 -2.35
N GLY A 566 21.16 7.79 -2.40
CA GLY A 566 20.86 6.92 -3.54
C GLY A 566 19.37 6.57 -3.68
N GLY A 567 18.52 6.99 -2.75
CA GLY A 567 17.14 6.54 -2.59
C GLY A 567 17.06 5.15 -1.94
N THR A 568 15.86 4.58 -1.94
CA THR A 568 15.56 3.35 -1.19
C THR A 568 15.60 2.07 -2.02
N GLY A 569 16.15 2.12 -3.25
CA GLY A 569 16.12 0.98 -4.19
C GLY A 569 16.88 -0.28 -3.76
N ASN A 570 17.74 -0.18 -2.73
CA ASN A 570 18.43 -1.33 -2.14
C ASN A 570 17.57 -2.09 -1.11
N TRP A 571 16.44 -1.51 -0.72
CA TRP A 571 15.54 -2.02 0.31
C TRP A 571 14.27 -2.55 -0.34
N TRP A 572 13.77 -3.68 0.16
CA TRP A 572 12.50 -4.25 -0.28
C TRP A 572 11.33 -3.50 0.34
N GLN A 573 10.23 -3.42 -0.40
CA GLN A 573 8.96 -2.99 0.17
C GLN A 573 8.56 -3.95 1.31
N PRO A 574 7.84 -3.47 2.34
CA PRO A 574 7.39 -4.31 3.46
C PRO A 574 6.71 -5.60 2.98
N SER A 575 5.86 -5.51 1.95
CA SER A 575 5.14 -6.64 1.35
C SER A 575 6.01 -7.68 0.65
N GLN A 576 7.26 -7.34 0.30
CA GLN A 576 8.19 -8.25 -0.37
C GLN A 576 9.06 -9.05 0.60
N SER A 577 9.10 -8.67 1.88
CA SER A 577 10.00 -9.24 2.90
C SER A 577 9.71 -10.70 3.25
N GLY A 578 8.48 -11.17 3.01
CA GLY A 578 8.04 -12.54 3.32
C GLY A 578 7.82 -12.84 4.81
N SER A 579 8.22 -11.93 5.70
CA SER A 579 8.00 -12.04 7.16
C SER A 579 7.18 -10.87 7.75
N THR A 580 6.76 -9.94 6.89
CA THR A 580 5.86 -8.85 7.29
C THR A 580 4.45 -9.41 7.51
N THR A 581 3.84 -9.14 8.66
CA THR A 581 2.55 -9.69 9.11
C THR A 581 1.74 -8.63 9.87
N GLY A 582 0.41 -8.79 9.87
CA GLY A 582 -0.51 -7.92 10.62
C GLY A 582 -0.60 -6.47 10.12
N HIS A 583 -0.19 -6.20 8.89
CA HIS A 583 -0.20 -4.86 8.31
C HIS A 583 -1.35 -4.70 7.29
N THR A 584 -1.68 -3.44 6.98
CA THR A 584 -2.67 -3.06 5.95
C THR A 584 -2.01 -2.84 4.59
N GLU A 585 -2.82 -2.68 3.54
CA GLU A 585 -2.34 -2.36 2.17
C GLU A 585 -1.68 -0.98 2.05
N ASP A 586 -1.89 -0.10 3.04
CA ASP A 586 -1.33 1.25 3.08
C ASP A 586 0.13 1.27 3.55
N THR A 587 0.64 0.16 4.12
CA THR A 587 2.03 0.05 4.57
C THR A 587 3.01 0.01 3.40
N LYS A 588 3.77 1.09 3.19
CA LYS A 588 4.66 1.28 2.03
C LYS A 588 5.87 2.13 2.37
N MET A 589 6.98 1.83 1.71
CA MET A 589 8.25 2.54 1.86
C MET A 589 8.55 3.39 0.62
N PHE A 590 9.08 4.60 0.83
CA PHE A 590 9.37 5.59 -0.20
C PHE A 590 10.71 6.28 0.04
N THR A 591 11.25 6.89 -1.02
CA THR A 591 12.30 7.90 -0.88
C THR A 591 11.65 9.26 -0.64
N ALA A 592 11.95 9.88 0.49
CA ALA A 592 11.47 11.20 0.88
C ALA A 592 12.50 12.30 0.61
N THR A 593 12.02 13.52 0.38
CA THR A 593 12.82 14.75 0.21
C THR A 593 12.26 15.93 1.02
N ASP A 594 11.14 15.70 1.69
CA ASP A 594 10.37 16.66 2.49
C ASP A 594 10.87 16.71 3.95
N ILE A 595 11.21 15.55 4.51
CA ILE A 595 11.82 15.43 5.84
C ILE A 595 13.15 14.70 5.68
N THR A 596 14.26 15.39 5.95
CA THR A 596 15.63 14.86 5.83
C THR A 596 16.48 15.25 7.05
N ASN A 597 17.57 14.54 7.29
CA ASN A 597 18.46 14.85 8.39
C ASN A 597 19.37 16.04 8.05
N VAL A 598 19.19 17.16 8.78
CA VAL A 598 19.97 18.37 8.52
C VAL A 598 21.42 18.29 9.01
N LEU A 599 21.71 17.45 10.01
CA LEU A 599 23.05 17.35 10.61
C LEU A 599 24.10 16.96 9.55
N THR A 600 23.70 16.10 8.63
CA THR A 600 24.52 15.54 7.55
C THR A 600 24.27 16.24 6.21
N GLN A 601 23.38 17.24 6.19
CA GLN A 601 22.93 17.94 4.99
C GLN A 601 22.31 16.99 3.95
N SER A 602 21.64 15.94 4.43
CA SER A 602 20.94 14.97 3.57
C SER A 602 19.87 15.65 2.73
N THR A 603 19.78 15.22 1.47
CA THR A 603 18.74 15.65 0.53
C THR A 603 17.63 14.62 0.39
N LYS A 604 17.83 13.41 0.92
CA LYS A 604 16.84 12.34 0.93
C LYS A 604 16.86 11.57 2.25
N ALA A 605 15.74 10.93 2.55
CA ALA A 605 15.62 9.95 3.63
C ALA A 605 14.76 8.76 3.16
N MET A 606 14.80 7.65 3.90
CA MET A 606 13.79 6.61 3.75
C MET A 606 12.55 7.00 4.55
N LYS A 607 11.38 6.96 3.92
CA LYS A 607 10.08 7.12 4.57
C LYS A 607 9.35 5.79 4.61
N LEU A 608 8.77 5.44 5.75
CA LEU A 608 7.86 4.31 5.91
C LEU A 608 6.51 4.81 6.40
N ASP A 609 5.51 4.75 5.53
CA ASP A 609 4.10 4.85 5.93
C ASP A 609 3.66 3.46 6.39
N TYR A 610 3.10 3.33 7.59
CA TYR A 610 2.64 2.05 8.12
C TYR A 610 1.17 2.10 8.52
N GLY A 611 0.51 0.96 8.39
CA GLY A 611 -0.81 0.69 8.94
C GLY A 611 -0.91 -0.75 9.44
N TRP A 612 -1.51 -0.94 10.61
CA TRP A 612 -1.68 -2.21 11.30
C TRP A 612 -3.14 -2.67 11.23
N ASP A 613 -3.35 -3.96 10.96
CA ASP A 613 -4.64 -4.60 11.16
C ASP A 613 -4.83 -4.84 12.66
N GLY A 614 -5.72 -4.07 13.30
CA GLY A 614 -5.98 -4.16 14.73
C GLY A 614 -6.54 -5.51 15.20
N ASN A 615 -6.96 -6.39 14.28
CA ASN A 615 -7.46 -7.73 14.60
C ASN A 615 -6.43 -8.85 14.35
N ALA A 616 -5.23 -8.54 13.89
CA ALA A 616 -4.21 -9.56 13.61
C ALA A 616 -3.64 -10.18 14.90
N GLU A 617 -3.24 -11.46 14.82
CA GLU A 617 -2.64 -12.19 15.95
C GLU A 617 -1.16 -11.83 16.18
N GLN A 618 -0.49 -11.32 15.14
CA GLN A 618 0.92 -10.94 15.17
C GLN A 618 1.13 -9.70 14.29
N TRP A 619 2.02 -8.82 14.75
CA TRP A 619 2.38 -7.58 14.05
C TRP A 619 3.90 -7.53 13.86
N LEU A 620 4.34 -7.56 12.61
CA LEU A 620 5.75 -7.36 12.28
C LEU A 620 5.84 -6.68 10.91
N ILE A 621 6.53 -5.56 10.83
CA ILE A 621 7.00 -5.00 9.56
C ILE A 621 8.50 -5.21 9.51
N ARG A 622 9.01 -5.75 8.41
CA ARG A 622 10.45 -5.95 8.20
C ARG A 622 10.90 -5.26 6.91
N GLU A 623 11.52 -4.10 7.05
CA GLU A 623 12.15 -3.36 5.96
C GLU A 623 13.52 -3.99 5.66
N TYR A 624 13.54 -4.92 4.71
CA TYR A 624 14.70 -5.75 4.42
C TYR A 624 15.69 -5.07 3.46
N LEU A 625 16.96 -4.95 3.87
CA LEU A 625 18.03 -4.51 2.98
C LEU A 625 18.44 -5.67 2.06
N SER A 626 17.98 -5.60 0.82
CA SER A 626 18.09 -6.71 -0.13
C SER A 626 19.40 -6.76 -0.92
N GLY A 627 20.09 -5.63 -1.08
CA GLY A 627 21.27 -5.58 -1.95
C GLY A 627 22.03 -4.26 -1.93
N GLY A 628 22.88 -4.09 -2.95
CA GLY A 628 23.68 -2.88 -3.15
C GLY A 628 24.93 -2.78 -2.26
N ALA A 629 25.63 -1.64 -2.40
CA ALA A 629 26.81 -1.32 -1.59
C ALA A 629 26.53 -1.32 -0.08
N PRO A 630 25.38 -0.80 0.42
CA PRO A 630 25.03 -0.89 1.83
C PRO A 630 25.04 -2.32 2.38
N ARG A 631 24.52 -3.29 1.60
CA ARG A 631 24.48 -4.71 1.99
C ARG A 631 25.84 -5.41 1.93
N SER A 632 26.90 -4.70 1.56
CA SER A 632 28.27 -5.23 1.59
C SER A 632 29.05 -4.79 2.83
N VAL A 633 28.50 -3.88 3.65
CA VAL A 633 29.18 -3.39 4.87
C VAL A 633 29.09 -4.46 5.96
N GLN A 634 30.25 -4.90 6.43
CA GLN A 634 30.39 -5.92 7.47
C GLN A 634 31.05 -5.32 8.70
N PHE A 635 30.70 -5.82 9.88
CA PHE A 635 31.21 -5.37 11.16
C PHE A 635 31.19 -6.49 12.21
N ASP A 636 31.61 -6.18 13.43
CA ASP A 636 31.60 -7.11 14.55
C ASP A 636 30.87 -6.51 15.76
N LYS A 637 30.60 -7.32 16.78
CA LYS A 637 29.86 -6.89 17.98
C LYS A 637 30.49 -5.75 18.78
N ASN A 638 31.77 -5.42 18.56
CA ASN A 638 32.43 -4.30 19.23
C ASN A 638 32.13 -2.96 18.54
N ASN A 639 31.36 -2.99 17.46
CA ASN A 639 30.78 -1.80 16.86
C ASN A 639 29.45 -1.42 17.53
N ILE A 640 29.05 -0.17 17.34
CA ILE A 640 27.73 0.35 17.69
C ILE A 640 27.01 0.64 16.38
N LEU A 641 25.80 0.11 16.23
CA LEU A 641 24.94 0.39 15.09
C LEU A 641 24.07 1.60 15.40
N GLN A 642 23.96 2.54 14.47
CA GLN A 642 23.20 3.77 14.68
C GLN A 642 22.42 4.16 13.44
N VAL A 643 21.25 4.78 13.62
CA VAL A 643 20.47 5.42 12.57
C VAL A 643 19.73 6.61 13.18
N TYR A 644 19.57 7.69 12.44
CA TYR A 644 18.65 8.75 12.83
C TYR A 644 17.24 8.33 12.43
N VAL A 645 16.32 8.39 13.40
CA VAL A 645 14.91 8.07 13.18
C VAL A 645 14.08 9.30 13.47
N PHE A 646 13.30 9.73 12.49
CA PHE A 646 12.21 10.67 12.71
C PHE A 646 11.02 9.87 13.26
N GLY A 647 10.74 10.03 14.54
CA GLY A 647 9.61 9.39 15.21
C GLY A 647 8.31 10.19 14.99
N ASP A 648 7.19 9.48 15.07
CA ASP A 648 5.84 10.04 15.00
C ASP A 648 5.10 10.01 16.34
N GLY A 649 5.79 9.63 17.43
CA GLY A 649 5.21 9.52 18.77
C GLY A 649 4.16 8.42 18.90
N SER A 650 4.08 7.49 17.95
CA SER A 650 3.00 6.51 17.85
C SER A 650 2.93 5.49 18.97
N GLY A 651 4.00 5.32 19.75
CA GLY A 651 4.12 4.26 20.76
C GLY A 651 4.39 2.87 20.16
N ASN A 652 4.46 2.74 18.82
CA ASN A 652 4.93 1.52 18.18
C ASN A 652 6.42 1.29 18.49
N GLN A 653 6.93 0.10 18.24
CA GLN A 653 8.31 -0.24 18.59
C GLN A 653 9.17 -0.49 17.35
N PHE A 654 10.41 -0.01 17.41
CA PHE A 654 11.45 -0.19 16.40
C PHE A 654 12.61 -1.03 16.95
N ARG A 655 13.27 -1.80 16.10
CA ARG A 655 14.57 -2.44 16.40
C ARG A 655 15.40 -2.67 15.14
N PHE A 656 16.70 -2.88 15.35
CA PHE A 656 17.61 -3.34 14.30
C PHE A 656 17.59 -4.87 14.21
N ALA A 657 17.80 -5.41 13.02
CA ALA A 657 18.12 -6.82 12.81
C ALA A 657 19.43 -6.95 12.01
N VAL A 658 20.26 -7.92 12.37
CA VAL A 658 21.55 -8.22 11.72
C VAL A 658 21.64 -9.69 11.33
N ASP A 659 22.31 -9.97 10.21
CA ASP A 659 22.88 -11.29 9.97
C ASP A 659 24.09 -11.44 10.88
N ASP A 660 24.22 -12.55 11.61
CA ASP A 660 25.33 -12.79 12.54
C ASP A 660 26.43 -13.70 11.97
N ARG A 661 26.12 -14.62 11.03
CA ARG A 661 27.11 -15.59 10.52
C ARG A 661 27.27 -15.59 9.01
N LEU A 662 27.80 -14.50 8.44
CA LEU A 662 28.13 -14.48 7.01
C LEU A 662 29.25 -15.46 6.60
N PRO A 663 29.13 -16.15 5.45
CA PRO A 663 28.09 -16.06 4.43
C PRO A 663 26.91 -17.02 4.63
N ALA A 664 26.79 -17.66 5.80
CA ALA A 664 25.73 -18.62 6.07
C ALA A 664 24.37 -17.90 6.26
N THR A 665 23.33 -18.43 5.61
CA THR A 665 21.99 -17.82 5.55
C THR A 665 20.96 -18.77 6.15
N SER A 666 21.07 -19.06 7.45
CA SER A 666 20.05 -19.79 8.21
C SER A 666 19.22 -18.80 9.02
N GLY A 667 17.93 -19.09 9.23
CA GLY A 667 17.08 -18.29 10.12
C GLY A 667 17.66 -18.15 11.54
N SER A 668 18.40 -19.17 11.99
CA SER A 668 19.10 -19.18 13.30
C SER A 668 20.31 -18.25 13.39
N TYR A 669 20.65 -17.52 12.33
CA TYR A 669 21.79 -16.59 12.28
C TYR A 669 21.34 -15.13 12.15
N HIS A 670 20.13 -14.82 12.62
CA HIS A 670 19.62 -13.45 12.70
C HIS A 670 19.48 -13.01 14.15
N GLU A 671 20.20 -11.97 14.51
CA GLU A 671 20.11 -11.36 15.83
C GLU A 671 19.43 -10.00 15.71
N VAL A 672 18.74 -9.59 16.78
CA VAL A 672 17.99 -8.34 16.82
C VAL A 672 18.39 -7.52 18.03
N SER A 673 18.28 -6.20 17.95
CA SER A 673 18.37 -5.37 19.14
C SER A 673 17.13 -5.55 20.02
N PRO A 674 17.19 -5.20 21.31
CA PRO A 674 15.98 -4.98 22.10
C PRO A 674 15.03 -3.97 21.41
N TRP A 675 13.73 -4.08 21.70
CA TRP A 675 12.72 -3.16 21.20
C TRP A 675 12.88 -1.77 21.80
N ILE A 676 12.72 -0.75 20.97
CA ILE A 676 12.78 0.67 21.33
C ILE A 676 11.41 1.27 21.01
N THR A 677 10.69 1.75 22.03
CA THR A 677 9.40 2.41 21.84
C THR A 677 9.58 3.78 21.19
N ILE A 678 8.86 4.03 20.10
CA ILE A 678 8.80 5.31 19.39
C ILE A 678 7.82 6.23 20.11
N ASP A 679 8.25 6.76 21.26
CA ASP A 679 7.50 7.72 22.09
C ASP A 679 7.91 9.18 21.85
N TRP A 680 8.77 9.43 20.87
CA TRP A 680 9.23 10.75 20.48
C TRP A 680 8.69 11.15 19.11
N ILE A 681 8.59 12.46 18.91
CA ILE A 681 8.31 13.08 17.62
C ILE A 681 9.58 13.79 17.16
N GLY A 682 9.90 13.75 15.87
CA GLY A 682 11.09 14.40 15.32
C GLY A 682 12.32 13.50 15.29
N TRP A 683 13.47 14.07 14.91
CA TRP A 683 14.70 13.30 14.74
C TRP A 683 15.36 12.93 16.07
N LYS A 684 15.73 11.66 16.22
CA LYS A 684 16.50 11.13 17.33
C LYS A 684 17.55 10.15 16.83
N LEU A 685 18.75 10.21 17.38
CA LEU A 685 19.76 9.19 17.12
C LEU A 685 19.42 7.92 17.89
N VAL A 686 19.06 6.85 17.18
CA VAL A 686 18.82 5.54 17.76
C VAL A 686 20.10 4.72 17.62
N SER A 687 20.53 4.11 18.72
CA SER A 687 21.78 3.35 18.80
C SER A 687 21.56 1.97 19.40
N TRP A 688 22.34 1.00 18.95
CA TRP A 688 22.48 -0.31 19.56
C TRP A 688 23.97 -0.56 19.86
N ASP A 689 24.33 -0.43 21.14
CA ASP A 689 25.64 -0.80 21.67
C ASP A 689 25.62 -2.31 21.96
N MET A 690 25.93 -3.09 20.93
CA MET A 690 25.83 -4.55 20.92
C MET A 690 26.56 -5.26 22.07
N VAL A 691 27.57 -4.64 22.67
CA VAL A 691 28.28 -5.19 23.84
C VAL A 691 27.48 -4.98 25.13
N ASN A 692 26.86 -3.81 25.28
CA ASN A 692 26.26 -3.37 26.53
C ASN A 692 24.75 -3.62 26.59
N ASP A 693 24.06 -3.52 25.46
CA ASP A 693 22.60 -3.60 25.37
C ASP A 693 22.10 -5.03 25.22
N GLY A 694 22.96 -5.95 24.77
CA GLY A 694 22.59 -7.34 24.46
C GLY A 694 21.69 -7.47 23.23
N THR A 695 21.06 -8.63 23.07
CA THR A 695 20.14 -8.97 21.97
C THR A 695 18.69 -9.07 22.46
N GLY A 696 17.74 -8.83 21.57
CA GLY A 696 16.33 -9.17 21.78
C GLY A 696 16.02 -10.60 21.28
N GLU A 697 14.76 -11.02 21.42
CA GLU A 697 14.32 -12.34 20.96
C GLU A 697 13.65 -12.26 19.58
N TRP A 698 14.07 -13.15 18.66
CA TRP A 698 13.40 -13.40 17.38
C TRP A 698 13.71 -14.80 16.83
N LEU A 699 14.56 -14.92 15.80
CA LEU A 699 14.93 -16.21 15.17
C LEU A 699 16.31 -16.73 15.61
N GLY A 700 17.17 -15.85 16.12
CA GLY A 700 18.56 -16.13 16.49
C GLY A 700 18.74 -16.93 17.77
N ASP A 701 19.99 -17.23 18.08
CA ASP A 701 20.41 -17.93 19.29
C ASP A 701 20.76 -16.98 20.46
N GLY A 702 20.66 -15.66 20.22
CA GLY A 702 20.89 -14.61 21.19
C GLY A 702 22.36 -14.21 21.32
N ASN A 703 23.28 -14.82 20.56
CA ASN A 703 24.71 -14.54 20.65
C ASN A 703 25.20 -13.82 19.38
N LEU A 704 25.80 -12.65 19.54
CA LEU A 704 26.53 -11.98 18.45
C LEU A 704 27.95 -12.55 18.39
N ASP A 705 28.17 -13.60 17.61
CA ASP A 705 29.43 -14.36 17.59
C ASP A 705 30.10 -14.53 16.23
N GLY A 706 29.51 -14.01 15.15
CA GLY A 706 30.10 -14.08 13.81
C GLY A 706 30.43 -12.73 13.17
N THR A 707 30.42 -12.72 11.83
CA THR A 707 30.62 -11.53 11.02
C THR A 707 29.27 -10.91 10.71
N LEU A 708 29.06 -9.71 11.24
CA LEU A 708 27.77 -9.04 11.23
C LEU A 708 27.55 -8.23 9.96
N ARG A 709 26.29 -8.07 9.60
CA ARG A 709 25.80 -7.11 8.60
C ARG A 709 24.35 -6.75 8.90
N ILE A 710 23.92 -5.54 8.55
CA ILE A 710 22.49 -5.20 8.64
C ILE A 710 21.61 -6.14 7.79
N ASP A 711 20.57 -6.67 8.41
CA ASP A 711 19.50 -7.41 7.75
C ASP A 711 18.35 -6.46 7.42
N SER A 712 17.77 -5.84 8.45
CA SER A 712 16.55 -5.05 8.31
C SER A 712 16.35 -4.04 9.45
N PHE A 713 15.44 -3.11 9.21
CA PHE A 713 14.69 -2.47 10.28
C PHE A 713 13.42 -3.26 10.55
N GLN A 714 13.06 -3.40 11.82
CA GLN A 714 11.82 -4.06 12.22
C GLN A 714 10.95 -3.14 13.04
N LEU A 715 9.65 -3.17 12.74
CA LEU A 715 8.60 -2.46 13.46
C LEU A 715 7.57 -3.45 14.00
N THR A 716 6.98 -3.16 15.16
CA THR A 716 5.84 -3.92 15.70
C THR A 716 4.84 -3.01 16.40
N HIS A 717 3.59 -3.48 16.47
CA HIS A 717 2.50 -2.84 17.18
C HIS A 717 2.35 -3.42 18.59
N VAL A 718 2.01 -2.55 19.55
CA VAL A 718 1.68 -2.93 20.93
C VAL A 718 0.35 -2.28 21.33
N ALA A 719 -0.36 -2.91 22.27
CA ALA A 719 -1.65 -2.40 22.74
C ALA A 719 -1.53 -0.94 23.22
N GLY A 720 -2.38 -0.07 22.67
CA GLY A 720 -2.40 1.37 22.98
C GLY A 720 -1.53 2.24 22.05
N ALA A 721 -0.72 1.65 21.18
CA ALA A 721 -0.01 2.39 20.14
C ALA A 721 -0.94 2.78 18.98
N SER A 722 -0.49 3.69 18.11
CA SER A 722 -1.24 4.10 16.92
C SER A 722 -1.25 2.99 15.88
N LEU A 723 -2.42 2.75 15.27
CA LEU A 723 -2.58 1.76 14.22
C LEU A 723 -1.99 2.22 12.88
N THR A 724 -1.84 3.53 12.66
CA THR A 724 -1.28 4.09 11.43
C THR A 724 -0.33 5.23 11.75
N GLY A 725 0.68 5.44 10.92
CA GLY A 725 1.59 6.57 11.06
C GLY A 725 2.71 6.55 10.02
N THR A 726 3.71 7.41 10.23
CA THR A 726 4.79 7.64 9.28
C THR A 726 6.08 7.89 10.03
N ILE A 727 7.13 7.13 9.73
CA ILE A 727 8.47 7.37 10.28
C ILE A 727 9.51 7.52 9.16
N TYR A 728 10.64 8.13 9.49
CA TYR A 728 11.75 8.31 8.55
C TYR A 728 13.06 7.78 9.13
N PHE A 729 13.93 7.28 8.26
CA PHE A 729 15.27 6.80 8.59
C PHE A 729 16.30 7.53 7.75
N ASP A 730 17.40 7.94 8.39
CA ASP A 730 18.53 8.57 7.71
C ASP A 730 19.87 8.21 8.38
N ASP A 731 20.96 8.29 7.61
CA ASP A 731 22.34 8.07 8.05
C ASP A 731 22.57 6.79 8.87
N LEU A 732 22.10 5.64 8.36
CA LEU A 732 22.42 4.34 8.94
C LEU A 732 23.93 4.13 8.89
N ARG A 733 24.55 3.91 10.04
CA ARG A 733 26.01 3.83 10.18
C ARG A 733 26.43 2.84 11.24
N VAL A 734 27.67 2.37 11.10
CA VAL A 734 28.35 1.54 12.09
C VAL A 734 29.60 2.24 12.59
N VAL A 735 29.70 2.42 13.90
CA VAL A 735 30.73 3.26 14.53
C VAL A 735 31.44 2.54 15.68
N LYS A 736 32.57 3.08 16.11
CA LYS A 736 33.26 2.74 17.37
C LYS A 736 33.49 4.02 18.17
N LYS A 737 33.50 3.86 19.50
CA LYS A 737 33.90 4.94 20.42
C LYS A 737 35.41 5.13 20.32
N GLU A 738 35.85 6.32 19.94
CA GLU A 738 37.25 6.73 19.97
C GLU A 738 37.45 7.81 21.03
N ALA A 739 38.34 7.56 21.99
CA ALA A 739 38.63 8.52 23.05
C ALA A 739 39.15 9.81 22.42
N VAL A 740 38.56 10.95 22.78
CA VAL A 740 39.13 12.23 22.40
C VAL A 740 40.47 12.36 23.12
N PRO A 741 41.61 12.50 22.41
CA PRO A 741 42.88 12.68 23.08
C PRO A 741 42.77 13.86 24.04
N VAL A 742 43.16 13.66 25.31
CA VAL A 742 43.29 14.76 26.26
C VAL A 742 44.40 15.66 25.74
N ALA A 743 44.02 16.63 24.93
CA ALA A 743 44.90 17.72 24.59
C ALA A 743 45.07 18.55 25.86
N ILE A 744 46.27 18.47 26.43
CA ILE A 744 46.78 19.45 27.40
C ILE A 744 46.68 20.81 26.69
N THR A 745 45.78 21.64 27.19
CA THR A 745 45.75 23.11 27.15
C THR A 745 46.15 23.81 25.85
N GLU A 746 45.17 24.55 25.32
CA GLU A 746 45.32 25.72 24.45
C GLU A 746 45.93 25.51 23.06
N LYS A 747 45.03 25.31 22.10
CA LYS A 747 45.11 26.10 20.87
C LYS A 747 43.90 27.03 20.79
N ASP A 748 43.92 28.00 21.70
CA ASP A 748 43.57 29.39 21.43
C ASP A 748 42.66 29.56 20.19
N GLN A 749 41.34 29.54 20.41
CA GLN A 749 40.50 30.48 19.68
C GLN A 749 40.78 31.87 20.26
N SER A 750 42.04 32.32 20.17
CA SER A 750 42.31 33.73 20.33
C SER A 750 41.47 34.41 19.28
N VAL A 751 40.78 35.45 19.73
CA VAL A 751 40.35 36.53 18.84
C VAL A 751 41.49 36.75 17.84
N PRO A 752 41.26 36.59 16.53
CA PRO A 752 42.32 36.69 15.54
C PRO A 752 43.16 37.92 15.82
N VAL A 753 44.48 37.84 15.93
CA VAL A 753 45.28 39.06 16.21
C VAL A 753 45.42 39.97 14.99
N GLN A 754 45.01 39.48 13.81
CA GLN A 754 45.09 40.20 12.54
C GLN A 754 43.84 39.93 11.68
N TYR A 755 43.57 40.83 10.75
CA TYR A 755 42.59 40.59 9.69
C TYR A 755 43.11 39.51 8.74
N GLU A 756 42.24 38.65 8.25
CA GLU A 756 42.59 37.58 7.30
C GLU A 756 41.45 37.38 6.29
N LEU A 757 41.78 37.20 5.01
CA LEU A 757 40.87 36.69 3.99
C LEU A 757 41.49 35.42 3.38
N SER A 758 40.93 34.26 3.69
CA SER A 758 41.46 32.98 3.22
C SER A 758 41.09 32.72 1.76
N GLN A 759 41.85 31.85 1.10
CA GLN A 759 41.49 31.35 -0.23
C GLN A 759 40.19 30.56 -0.15
N ASN A 760 39.29 30.77 -1.11
CA ASN A 760 38.02 30.05 -1.15
C ASN A 760 38.25 28.54 -1.33
N PHE A 761 37.40 27.69 -0.74
CA PHE A 761 37.47 26.24 -0.87
C PHE A 761 36.07 25.63 -1.06
N PRO A 762 35.88 24.72 -2.03
CA PRO A 762 36.86 24.28 -3.03
C PRO A 762 37.23 25.40 -4.03
N ASN A 763 38.38 25.27 -4.72
CA ASN A 763 38.79 26.14 -5.83
C ASN A 763 39.73 25.36 -6.79
N PRO A 764 39.30 24.99 -8.01
CA PRO A 764 38.04 25.36 -8.66
C PRO A 764 36.79 24.83 -7.92
N PHE A 765 35.65 25.51 -8.06
CA PHE A 765 34.38 25.17 -7.42
C PHE A 765 33.26 24.92 -8.42
N ASN A 766 32.30 24.07 -8.07
CA ASN A 766 31.14 23.72 -8.89
C ASN A 766 29.86 23.55 -8.06
N PRO A 767 28.84 24.41 -8.22
CA PRO A 767 28.93 25.85 -8.40
C PRO A 767 29.05 26.58 -7.05
N VAL A 768 29.27 25.88 -5.93
CA VAL A 768 29.30 26.45 -4.57
C VAL A 768 30.71 26.40 -3.97
N THR A 769 31.12 27.48 -3.29
CA THR A 769 32.38 27.57 -2.54
C THR A 769 32.19 28.32 -1.23
N GLN A 770 33.11 28.17 -0.28
CA GLN A 770 33.16 28.97 0.94
C GLN A 770 34.35 29.92 0.93
N ILE A 771 34.13 31.17 1.34
CA ILE A 771 35.17 32.18 1.59
C ILE A 771 35.25 32.41 3.10
N ARG A 772 36.42 32.19 3.68
CA ARG A 772 36.65 32.41 5.12
C ARG A 772 37.39 33.72 5.36
N PHE A 773 37.06 34.42 6.44
CA PHE A 773 37.76 35.63 6.86
C PHE A 773 37.83 35.77 8.38
N ALA A 774 38.73 36.61 8.87
CA ALA A 774 38.96 36.82 10.30
C ALA A 774 39.05 38.31 10.63
N LEU A 775 38.51 38.70 11.79
CA LEU A 775 38.51 40.06 12.32
C LEU A 775 39.12 40.10 13.72
N PRO A 776 40.11 40.99 13.98
CA PRO A 776 40.71 41.14 15.30
C PRO A 776 39.90 42.00 16.28
N LYS A 777 38.95 42.76 15.78
CA LYS A 777 38.07 43.64 16.55
C LYS A 777 36.78 43.89 15.79
N ARG A 778 35.79 44.48 16.45
CA ARG A 778 34.53 44.90 15.82
C ARG A 778 34.80 45.93 14.72
N GLU A 779 34.31 45.68 13.50
CA GLU A 779 34.56 46.52 12.32
C GLU A 779 33.43 46.38 11.30
N GLN A 780 33.22 47.40 10.45
CA GLN A 780 32.36 47.27 9.25
C GLN A 780 33.12 46.44 8.21
N VAL A 781 32.51 45.32 7.76
CA VAL A 781 33.09 44.43 6.76
C VAL A 781 32.28 44.49 5.48
N GLN A 782 32.96 44.65 4.35
CA GLN A 782 32.39 44.54 3.02
C GLN A 782 33.15 43.47 2.22
N ILE A 783 32.45 42.44 1.74
CA ILE A 783 33.00 41.44 0.82
C ILE A 783 32.23 41.49 -0.49
N ASP A 784 32.92 41.81 -1.58
CA ASP A 784 32.37 41.93 -2.93
C ASP A 784 33.02 40.92 -3.88
N VAL A 785 32.26 40.46 -4.86
CA VAL A 785 32.71 39.60 -5.95
C VAL A 785 32.65 40.39 -7.27
N TYR A 786 33.70 40.25 -8.08
CA TYR A 786 33.87 40.85 -9.39
C TYR A 786 34.19 39.78 -10.43
N ASN A 787 33.84 40.02 -11.68
CA ASN A 787 34.32 39.21 -12.79
C ASN A 787 35.72 39.66 -13.27
N ILE A 788 36.28 38.98 -14.26
CA ILE A 788 37.64 39.28 -14.77
C ILE A 788 37.75 40.65 -15.47
N LEU A 789 36.62 41.25 -15.88
CA LEU A 789 36.56 42.58 -16.46
C LEU A 789 36.52 43.69 -15.39
N GLY A 790 36.43 43.30 -14.10
CA GLY A 790 36.31 44.23 -12.97
C GLY A 790 34.87 44.69 -12.72
N GLU A 791 33.87 44.10 -13.37
CA GLU A 791 32.47 44.41 -13.12
C GLU A 791 32.02 43.78 -11.81
N HIS A 792 31.30 44.55 -10.99
CA HIS A 792 30.73 44.07 -9.72
C HIS A 792 29.63 43.06 -10.00
N VAL A 793 29.78 41.86 -9.42
CA VAL A 793 28.84 40.74 -9.58
C VAL A 793 27.87 40.72 -8.42
N ARG A 794 28.37 40.77 -7.18
CA ARG A 794 27.54 40.69 -5.97
C ARG A 794 28.32 41.10 -4.71
N THR A 795 27.63 41.74 -3.77
CA THR A 795 28.09 41.90 -2.39
C THR A 795 27.64 40.72 -1.53
N LEU A 796 28.57 40.04 -0.87
CA LEU A 796 28.32 38.88 -0.01
C LEU A 796 28.14 39.28 1.47
N VAL A 797 28.84 40.32 1.91
CA VAL A 797 28.77 40.87 3.28
C VAL A 797 28.85 42.39 3.18
N ASN A 798 28.03 43.12 3.95
CA ASN A 798 28.13 44.56 4.13
C ASN A 798 27.52 45.00 5.47
N GLU A 799 28.17 44.66 6.58
CA GLU A 799 27.63 44.92 7.93
C GLU A 799 28.75 45.02 8.99
N VAL A 800 28.40 45.48 10.19
CA VAL A 800 29.31 45.49 11.34
C VAL A 800 29.37 44.09 11.96
N ARG A 801 30.57 43.49 12.01
CA ARG A 801 30.82 42.18 12.64
C ARG A 801 31.78 42.33 13.82
N ASN A 802 31.60 41.52 14.86
CA ASN A 802 32.49 41.50 16.04
C ASN A 802 33.83 40.80 15.75
N ALA A 803 34.77 40.82 16.68
CA ALA A 803 36.02 40.08 16.54
C ALA A 803 35.73 38.56 16.44
N GLY A 804 36.35 37.86 15.49
CA GLY A 804 36.06 36.44 15.25
C GLY A 804 36.48 35.94 13.87
N ARG A 805 36.32 34.65 13.63
CA ARG A 805 36.49 34.01 12.31
C ARG A 805 35.11 33.71 11.73
N TYR A 806 34.94 33.97 10.44
CA TYR A 806 33.68 33.89 9.71
C TYR A 806 33.87 33.07 8.44
N SER A 807 32.80 32.41 7.98
CA SER A 807 32.75 31.71 6.70
C SER A 807 31.47 32.13 5.97
N ILE A 808 31.58 32.46 4.69
CA ILE A 808 30.45 32.84 3.85
C ILE A 808 30.37 31.93 2.62
N ARG A 809 29.15 31.51 2.29
CA ARG A 809 28.88 30.71 1.09
C ARG A 809 28.73 31.63 -0.12
N PHE A 810 29.40 31.28 -1.22
CA PHE A 810 29.18 31.88 -2.53
C PHE A 810 28.62 30.83 -3.49
N ASP A 811 27.50 31.16 -4.12
CA ASP A 811 26.80 30.30 -5.08
C ASP A 811 26.87 30.92 -6.49
N GLY A 812 27.59 30.24 -7.38
CA GLY A 812 27.80 30.63 -8.77
C GLY A 812 26.82 29.99 -9.75
N THR A 813 25.69 29.41 -9.29
CA THR A 813 24.75 28.67 -10.15
C THR A 813 24.24 29.48 -11.34
N HIS A 814 24.14 30.80 -11.24
CA HIS A 814 23.71 31.68 -12.33
C HIS A 814 24.85 32.44 -13.04
N LEU A 815 26.11 32.11 -12.73
CA LEU A 815 27.29 32.77 -13.30
C LEU A 815 28.00 31.87 -14.33
N PRO A 816 28.57 32.39 -15.42
CA PRO A 816 29.32 31.57 -16.38
C PRO A 816 30.59 30.97 -15.75
N SER A 817 31.03 29.80 -16.21
CA SER A 817 32.34 29.22 -15.85
C SER A 817 33.44 30.23 -16.16
N GLY A 818 34.38 30.43 -15.23
CA GLY A 818 35.39 31.47 -15.39
C GLY A 818 36.07 31.87 -14.09
N VAL A 819 36.94 32.88 -14.21
CA VAL A 819 37.66 33.44 -13.07
C VAL A 819 36.87 34.60 -12.47
N TYR A 820 36.68 34.55 -11.16
CA TYR A 820 36.10 35.61 -10.36
C TYR A 820 37.10 36.08 -9.31
N ILE A 821 36.98 37.34 -8.92
CA ILE A 821 37.82 37.99 -7.92
C ILE A 821 36.91 38.39 -6.77
N TYR A 822 37.30 38.11 -5.54
CA TYR A 822 36.57 38.61 -4.37
C TYR A 822 37.47 39.50 -3.52
N THR A 823 36.92 40.58 -2.99
CA THR A 823 37.67 41.56 -2.19
C THR A 823 37.01 41.72 -0.84
N MET A 824 37.80 41.77 0.23
CA MET A 824 37.36 42.13 1.57
C MET A 824 37.90 43.50 1.94
N ARG A 825 37.02 44.35 2.50
CA ARG A 825 37.36 45.61 3.15
C ARG A 825 36.88 45.57 4.60
N ALA A 826 37.77 45.84 5.54
CA ALA A 826 37.45 45.98 6.96
C ALA A 826 38.33 47.07 7.58
N GLY A 827 37.75 48.25 7.82
CA GLY A 827 38.51 49.43 8.21
C GLY A 827 39.59 49.80 7.16
N ALA A 828 40.86 49.82 7.56
CA ALA A 828 42.00 50.07 6.66
C ALA A 828 42.53 48.80 5.95
N TYR A 829 42.05 47.61 6.31
CA TYR A 829 42.48 46.35 5.72
C TYR A 829 41.75 46.09 4.39
N HIS A 830 42.52 45.74 3.37
CA HIS A 830 42.02 45.36 2.05
C HIS A 830 42.78 44.12 1.55
N GLN A 831 42.05 43.04 1.26
CA GLN A 831 42.64 41.84 0.65
C GLN A 831 41.76 41.33 -0.50
N THR A 832 42.40 40.75 -1.50
CA THR A 832 41.75 40.21 -2.70
C THR A 832 42.11 38.74 -2.85
N GLY A 833 41.12 37.90 -3.17
CA GLY A 833 41.29 36.49 -3.54
C GLY A 833 40.74 36.21 -4.93
N LYS A 834 41.18 35.08 -5.51
CA LYS A 834 40.79 34.65 -6.87
C LYS A 834 40.15 33.26 -6.78
N MET A 835 38.98 33.11 -7.37
CA MET A 835 38.24 31.85 -7.45
C MET A 835 37.93 31.45 -8.90
N ILE A 836 37.89 30.15 -9.17
CA ILE A 836 37.64 29.58 -10.49
C ILE A 836 36.35 28.75 -10.42
N LEU A 837 35.30 29.21 -11.11
CA LEU A 837 34.05 28.47 -11.27
C LEU A 837 34.18 27.52 -12.46
N THR A 838 33.98 26.22 -12.22
CA THR A 838 33.92 25.18 -13.24
C THR A 838 32.55 24.53 -13.21
N LYS A 839 31.74 24.76 -14.24
CA LYS A 839 30.51 24.01 -14.52
C LYS A 839 30.74 22.98 -15.60
#